data_AF-G8YNK7-F1
#
_entry.id   AF-G8YNK7-F1
#
_cell.length_a   1.000
_cell.length_b   1.000
_cell.length_c   1.000
_cell.angle_alpha   90.00
_cell.angle_beta   90.00
_cell.angle_gamma   90.00
#
_symmetry.space_group_name_H-M   'P 1'
#
loop_
_entity.id
_entity.type
_entity.pdbx_description
1 polymer ?
#
loop_
_entity_poly.entity_id
_entity_poly.type
_entity_poly.pdbx_seq_one_letter_code
_entity_poly.pdbx_strand_id
1 'polypeptide(L)'
;MEQNAKRRKYSPVMNHPESPVSHLVKDDVVSESANADNLSSHETTSTLEESTYTGCNMTETKLQNFDPATNTHKEVQGISKNEMIVDLLLTNSDFYLKKAHQTVPHSNTPQGVSTYQKFVKLSIKSLLILIRRYDKALNPYLESVIYLKLASIYYEETDNLNRADDYANKAIAITTRNNFSSLKFAAEVLAAKVLERSRPGLALNYLSDKIKSYNSSGSMHLGNLLAILKTGILLQEDYSAGLVALQSLSALDIVDPATKVFCLLLQANLHLTDASPVVAISLCNEESTLFEHLQSYPQLMAMCLLHKLCGHLQAGYLKQGKEMINKISDFVQNQQNTGWRWWSEDGIINITIGITFDETYSARYGIPWINSDEFVILFYMLSGVLLLRTNNKKRKAKQIFEKCLEMVSNKLSETGERNQHKTTMIAFSMWHYYEKILFLETVRYKINFYETFMDFLEGRFSSTGFTELRNVYHNLRFVSTDVINYSIHNTEVYYTYALFFQYYGKISRSKYYYLKILSEVLNGKSSPKTTLSFSKMASKGETQNRKWLHSEIYGFSLINLKSIIDFEIYRIPEDSRKVGSSSLNRLLELKDIVDNDLNSIVMNNNSNLSNKFLSNFTNSYFSGTYHVLNQIQAYQQNDSLASLENRIFHGSDLKNHLAYVDNNEFVPSFLSALVKFTMYIISKTIEEKMKWLEHSLAEVQINSASHNSLIVHTFILSEYYNLLLIRNELDKASFTKTQLDIVKKKIEYKFTT
;
A
#
# COMPACT_ATOMS: atom_id res chain seq x y z
N MET A 1 2.40 -18.13 -48.55
CA MET A 1 1.84 -17.38 -49.69
C MET A 1 1.23 -16.10 -49.13
N GLU A 2 1.99 -15.09 -48.71
CA GLU A 2 3.01 -14.26 -49.37
C GLU A 2 2.45 -13.21 -50.36
N GLN A 3 2.89 -11.97 -50.12
CA GLN A 3 2.83 -10.69 -50.89
C GLN A 3 1.67 -9.72 -50.55
N ASN A 4 1.92 -8.65 -49.76
CA ASN A 4 2.56 -7.34 -50.09
C ASN A 4 1.75 -6.49 -51.08
N ALA A 5 1.61 -5.16 -51.03
CA ALA A 5 1.95 -4.05 -50.14
C ALA A 5 1.42 -2.77 -50.82
N LYS A 6 1.02 -1.71 -50.10
CA LYS A 6 1.37 -0.30 -50.43
C LYS A 6 0.83 0.74 -49.44
N ARG A 7 1.79 1.58 -49.03
CA ARG A 7 1.77 2.81 -48.23
C ARG A 7 0.73 3.86 -48.69
N ARG A 8 0.27 4.70 -47.75
CA ARG A 8 0.22 6.17 -47.92
C ARG A 8 0.24 6.89 -46.56
N LYS A 9 1.20 7.82 -46.44
CA LYS A 9 1.37 8.83 -45.39
C LYS A 9 0.34 9.95 -45.58
N TYR A 10 -0.20 10.54 -44.52
CA TYR A 10 -0.54 11.97 -44.44
C TYR A 10 -0.69 12.38 -42.97
N SER A 11 0.16 13.31 -42.53
CA SER A 11 -0.02 14.12 -41.32
C SER A 11 -0.65 15.46 -41.72
N PRO A 12 -1.50 16.09 -40.90
CA PRO A 12 -1.79 17.51 -41.03
C PRO A 12 -1.02 18.32 -39.97
N VAL A 13 -0.32 19.32 -40.49
CA VAL A 13 0.29 20.46 -39.80
C VAL A 13 -0.84 21.44 -39.42
N MET A 14 -0.84 21.94 -38.19
CA MET A 14 -1.63 23.12 -37.79
C MET A 14 -0.67 24.19 -37.30
N ASN A 15 -0.54 25.25 -38.10
CA ASN A 15 0.13 26.50 -37.78
C ASN A 15 -0.83 27.39 -36.96
N HIS A 16 -0.35 27.98 -35.87
CA HIS A 16 -0.96 29.14 -35.25
C HIS A 16 -0.14 30.39 -35.56
N PRO A 17 -0.78 31.57 -35.74
CA PRO A 17 -0.13 32.78 -36.22
C PRO A 17 0.57 33.55 -35.11
N GLU A 18 1.66 34.20 -35.51
CA GLU A 18 2.43 35.20 -34.77
C GLU A 18 1.68 36.53 -34.63
N SER A 19 2.13 37.34 -33.65
CA SER A 19 2.24 38.82 -33.65
C SER A 19 1.65 39.48 -32.39
N PRO A 20 2.15 40.63 -31.90
CA PRO A 20 3.53 41.12 -31.87
C PRO A 20 3.96 41.78 -30.53
N VAL A 21 5.24 42.11 -30.52
CA VAL A 21 6.04 42.93 -29.60
C VAL A 21 5.55 44.39 -29.48
N SER A 22 5.69 44.99 -28.30
CA SER A 22 6.06 46.41 -28.08
C SER A 22 6.66 46.56 -26.67
N HIS A 23 7.93 46.97 -26.55
CA HIS A 23 8.40 48.31 -26.13
C HIS A 23 8.13 48.63 -24.64
N LEU A 24 8.99 49.25 -23.83
CA LEU A 24 10.37 49.76 -23.84
C LEU A 24 10.54 50.44 -22.44
N VAL A 25 11.78 50.74 -22.04
CA VAL A 25 12.20 51.85 -21.14
C VAL A 25 12.40 51.58 -19.62
N LYS A 26 13.69 51.57 -19.25
CA LYS A 26 14.44 52.36 -18.23
C LYS A 26 13.99 52.31 -16.77
N ASP A 27 14.80 52.58 -15.75
CA ASP A 27 16.23 52.71 -15.41
C ASP A 27 16.21 52.92 -13.86
N ASP A 28 17.38 53.04 -13.24
CA ASP A 28 17.65 53.65 -11.92
C ASP A 28 17.39 52.81 -10.65
N VAL A 29 18.20 52.87 -9.58
CA VAL A 29 19.52 53.44 -9.30
C VAL A 29 19.97 52.75 -7.99
N VAL A 30 21.28 52.69 -7.86
CA VAL A 30 22.13 52.38 -6.70
C VAL A 30 21.65 52.98 -5.37
N SER A 31 21.76 52.23 -4.26
CA SER A 31 22.29 52.80 -3.01
C SER A 31 22.85 51.71 -2.09
N GLU A 32 24.18 51.68 -2.03
CA GLU A 32 24.95 51.21 -0.90
C GLU A 32 24.61 52.03 0.36
N SER A 33 24.53 51.37 1.51
CA SER A 33 24.94 51.99 2.77
C SER A 33 25.56 50.93 3.66
N ALA A 34 26.88 51.03 3.78
CA ALA A 34 27.67 50.40 4.82
C ALA A 34 27.19 50.84 6.21
N ASN A 35 27.20 49.91 7.15
CA ASN A 35 27.63 50.21 8.51
C ASN A 35 28.34 49.00 9.09
N ALA A 36 29.58 49.27 9.48
CA ALA A 36 30.50 48.38 10.15
C ALA A 36 30.21 48.34 11.67
N ASP A 37 30.90 47.40 12.31
CA ASP A 37 31.19 47.30 13.75
C ASP A 37 30.10 46.70 14.66
N ASN A 38 30.25 45.40 14.96
CA ASN A 38 30.93 45.03 16.20
C ASN A 38 31.25 43.53 16.29
N LEU A 39 32.51 43.26 16.64
CA LEU A 39 33.04 41.98 17.08
C LEU A 39 32.34 41.50 18.36
N SER A 40 31.97 40.22 18.41
CA SER A 40 32.20 39.41 19.62
C SER A 40 32.35 37.94 19.24
N SER A 41 33.52 37.42 19.59
CA SER A 41 33.97 36.03 19.55
C SER A 41 33.00 35.04 20.19
N HIS A 42 32.67 33.97 19.45
CA HIS A 42 32.54 32.63 20.04
C HIS A 42 32.94 31.59 19.00
N GLU A 43 34.09 30.97 19.26
CA GLU A 43 34.54 29.74 18.59
C GLU A 43 33.59 28.60 18.97
N THR A 44 32.95 28.01 17.97
CA THR A 44 32.41 26.64 18.06
C THR A 44 32.84 25.91 16.80
N THR A 45 33.79 24.99 16.99
CA THR A 45 34.25 24.01 16.01
C THR A 45 33.09 23.11 15.59
N SER A 46 32.53 23.35 14.40
CA SER A 46 31.60 22.44 13.73
C SER A 46 32.39 21.46 12.87
N THR A 47 32.56 20.24 13.37
CA THR A 47 32.98 19.09 12.55
C THR A 47 31.84 18.74 11.59
N LEU A 48 32.05 18.99 10.30
CA LEU A 48 31.19 18.50 9.22
C LEU A 48 31.26 16.96 9.17
N GLU A 49 30.18 16.29 9.54
CA GLU A 49 29.95 14.89 9.21
C GLU A 49 29.34 14.79 7.81
N GLU A 50 29.97 13.96 6.97
CA GLU A 50 29.64 13.76 5.57
C GLU A 50 28.33 12.97 5.38
N SER A 51 27.49 13.50 4.48
CA SER A 51 26.19 12.99 4.09
C SER A 51 26.25 11.67 3.33
N THR A 52 25.29 10.81 3.67
CA THR A 52 24.92 9.50 3.13
C THR A 52 24.90 9.36 1.60
N TYR A 53 25.46 8.25 1.12
CA TYR A 53 25.22 7.67 -0.21
C TYR A 53 24.77 6.22 0.00
N THR A 54 23.71 5.80 -0.68
CA THR A 54 23.22 4.42 -0.71
C THR A 54 24.19 3.51 -1.47
N GLY A 55 25.28 3.17 -0.79
CA GLY A 55 26.16 2.05 -1.06
C GLY A 55 26.45 1.39 0.28
N CYS A 56 26.68 0.08 0.29
CA CYS A 56 27.07 -0.67 1.47
C CYS A 56 28.34 -0.03 2.09
N ASN A 57 28.19 0.88 3.05
CA ASN A 57 29.30 1.56 3.72
C ASN A 57 29.70 0.72 4.93
N MET A 58 30.77 -0.06 4.76
CA MET A 58 31.49 -0.70 5.86
C MET A 58 32.52 0.31 6.40
N THR A 59 32.39 0.75 7.64
CA THR A 59 33.42 1.55 8.32
C THR A 59 34.38 0.63 9.08
N GLU A 60 35.68 0.66 8.77
CA GLU A 60 36.73 0.04 9.60
C GLU A 60 37.25 1.05 10.64
N THR A 61 37.07 0.73 11.93
CA THR A 61 37.74 1.41 13.04
C THR A 61 38.84 0.53 13.61
N LYS A 62 40.11 0.86 13.30
CA LYS A 62 41.25 1.05 14.23
C LYS A 62 42.60 0.86 13.52
N LEU A 63 43.34 1.96 13.37
CA LEU A 63 44.80 1.98 13.37
C LEU A 63 45.22 3.01 14.42
N GLN A 64 45.61 2.54 15.60
CA GLN A 64 46.50 3.28 16.51
C GLN A 64 47.14 2.31 17.50
N ASN A 65 48.44 2.11 17.31
CA ASN A 65 49.48 2.16 18.34
C ASN A 65 50.84 2.10 17.62
N PHE A 66 51.37 3.28 17.31
CA PHE A 66 52.81 3.48 17.10
C PHE A 66 53.18 4.83 17.71
N ASP A 67 54.11 4.78 18.67
CA ASP A 67 54.58 5.92 19.48
C ASP A 67 55.14 7.09 18.62
N PRO A 68 54.84 8.35 18.98
CA PRO A 68 55.32 9.52 18.28
C PRO A 68 56.64 10.01 18.89
N ALA A 69 57.71 9.20 18.85
CA ALA A 69 59.00 9.65 19.36
C ALA A 69 60.17 8.87 18.74
N THR A 70 60.32 8.92 17.42
CA THR A 70 61.61 8.87 16.70
C THR A 70 61.34 8.79 15.19
N ASN A 71 61.41 9.93 14.50
CA ASN A 71 62.04 10.04 13.18
C ASN A 71 61.90 11.49 12.67
N THR A 72 62.92 12.26 13.00
CA THR A 72 63.27 13.51 12.32
C THR A 72 63.47 13.29 10.83
N HIS A 73 62.78 14.12 10.04
CA HIS A 73 63.06 14.46 8.63
C HIS A 73 63.23 13.30 7.63
N LYS A 74 62.13 12.90 6.99
CA LYS A 74 62.14 12.45 5.58
C LYS A 74 60.95 13.02 4.80
N GLU A 75 61.29 13.98 3.94
CA GLU A 75 60.70 14.32 2.64
C GLU A 75 59.18 14.19 2.45
N VAL A 76 58.50 15.34 2.40
CA VAL A 76 57.26 15.53 1.64
C VAL A 76 57.61 15.42 0.15
N GLN A 77 57.53 14.21 -0.41
CA GLN A 77 57.62 13.97 -1.85
C GLN A 77 56.25 14.22 -2.50
N GLY A 78 56.26 14.93 -3.63
CA GLY A 78 55.06 15.44 -4.29
C GLY A 78 54.12 14.37 -4.82
N ILE A 79 52.82 14.57 -4.60
CA ILE A 79 51.73 13.81 -5.22
C ILE A 79 51.94 13.84 -6.74
N SER A 80 51.92 12.67 -7.38
CA SER A 80 52.08 12.57 -8.83
C SER A 80 50.94 13.32 -9.52
N LYS A 81 51.23 14.08 -10.59
CA LYS A 81 50.21 14.81 -11.38
C LYS A 81 49.01 13.92 -11.76
N ASN A 82 49.24 12.62 -11.94
CA ASN A 82 48.18 11.66 -12.27
C ASN A 82 47.29 11.32 -11.08
N GLU A 83 47.81 11.22 -9.86
CA GLU A 83 47.03 10.95 -8.64
C GLU A 83 46.08 12.12 -8.34
N MET A 84 46.57 13.36 -8.46
CA MET A 84 45.72 14.56 -8.31
C MET A 84 44.58 14.60 -9.34
N ILE A 85 44.83 14.15 -10.57
CA ILE A 85 43.78 14.08 -11.62
C ILE A 85 42.77 12.99 -11.30
N VAL A 86 43.22 11.85 -10.74
CA VAL A 86 42.34 10.75 -10.35
C VAL A 86 41.37 11.21 -9.27
N ASP A 87 41.88 11.83 -8.21
CA ASP A 87 41.07 12.36 -7.11
C ASP A 87 40.10 13.44 -7.60
N LEU A 88 40.57 14.39 -8.41
CA LEU A 88 39.72 15.44 -8.97
C LEU A 88 38.55 14.89 -9.80
N LEU A 89 38.78 13.87 -10.62
CA LEU A 89 37.73 13.27 -11.44
C LEU A 89 36.74 12.44 -10.62
N LEU A 90 37.18 11.81 -9.53
CA LEU A 90 36.29 11.14 -8.58
C LEU A 90 35.42 12.16 -7.84
N THR A 91 36.01 13.22 -7.30
CA THR A 91 35.26 14.29 -6.63
C THR A 91 34.29 14.98 -7.60
N ASN A 92 34.69 15.21 -8.84
CA ASN A 92 33.81 15.77 -9.88
C ASN A 92 32.63 14.83 -10.17
N SER A 93 32.86 13.52 -10.23
CA SER A 93 31.80 12.54 -10.43
C SER A 93 30.74 12.65 -9.34
N ASP A 94 31.17 12.66 -8.08
CA ASP A 94 30.28 12.71 -6.92
C ASP A 94 29.58 14.09 -6.83
N PHE A 95 30.31 15.18 -7.12
CA PHE A 95 29.75 16.52 -7.19
C PHE A 95 28.64 16.65 -8.24
N TYR A 96 28.86 16.16 -9.46
CA TYR A 96 27.85 16.24 -10.51
C TYR A 96 26.63 15.37 -10.19
N LEU A 97 26.82 14.20 -9.57
CA LEU A 97 25.71 13.35 -9.20
C LEU A 97 24.88 13.96 -8.08
N LYS A 98 25.52 14.48 -7.02
CA LYS A 98 24.86 15.25 -5.96
C LYS A 98 24.11 16.45 -6.51
N LYS A 99 24.72 17.18 -7.45
CA LYS A 99 24.07 18.32 -8.12
C LYS A 99 22.89 17.88 -8.98
N ALA A 100 22.95 16.72 -9.65
CA ALA A 100 21.81 16.16 -10.36
C ALA A 100 20.65 15.93 -9.38
N HIS A 101 20.89 15.23 -8.29
CA HIS A 101 19.89 14.92 -7.27
C HIS A 101 19.26 16.17 -6.62
N GLN A 102 20.04 17.22 -6.41
CA GLN A 102 19.52 18.52 -5.93
C GLN A 102 18.62 19.24 -6.94
N THR A 103 18.75 18.92 -8.24
CA THR A 103 17.93 19.53 -9.30
C THR A 103 16.63 18.77 -9.59
N VAL A 104 16.39 17.62 -8.94
CA VAL A 104 15.18 16.80 -9.16
C VAL A 104 13.86 17.55 -8.93
N PRO A 105 13.70 18.42 -7.91
CA PRO A 105 12.46 19.20 -7.79
C PRO A 105 12.15 20.07 -9.02
N HIS A 106 13.17 20.44 -9.79
CA HIS A 106 13.04 21.23 -11.01
C HIS A 106 12.77 20.37 -12.27
N SER A 107 12.83 19.04 -12.17
CA SER A 107 12.63 18.11 -13.29
C SER A 107 11.17 17.94 -13.71
N ASN A 108 10.24 18.67 -13.10
CA ASN A 108 8.84 18.74 -13.56
C ASN A 108 8.69 19.46 -14.92
N THR A 109 9.76 20.09 -15.43
CA THR A 109 9.80 20.72 -16.76
C THR A 109 10.74 19.95 -17.70
N PRO A 110 10.49 19.92 -19.02
CA PRO A 110 11.40 19.30 -19.99
C PRO A 110 12.86 19.81 -19.88
N GLN A 111 13.03 21.10 -19.56
CA GLN A 111 14.34 21.72 -19.36
C GLN A 111 15.02 21.23 -18.07
N GLY A 112 14.26 21.02 -17.00
CA GLY A 112 14.75 20.43 -15.76
C GLY A 112 15.22 18.99 -15.94
N VAL A 113 14.43 18.15 -16.64
CA VAL A 113 14.83 16.77 -16.98
C VAL A 113 16.12 16.77 -17.79
N SER A 114 16.24 17.65 -18.80
CA SER A 114 17.46 17.77 -19.59
C SER A 114 18.68 18.17 -18.76
N THR A 115 18.49 19.06 -17.79
CA THR A 115 19.54 19.51 -16.87
C THR A 115 19.99 18.40 -15.93
N TYR A 116 19.04 17.65 -15.35
CA TYR A 116 19.31 16.47 -14.53
C TYR A 116 20.16 15.44 -15.29
N GLN A 117 19.68 15.03 -16.46
CA GLN A 117 20.37 14.04 -17.31
C GLN A 117 21.76 14.53 -17.75
N LYS A 118 21.94 15.84 -17.96
CA LYS A 118 23.25 16.42 -18.26
C LYS A 118 24.23 16.23 -17.10
N PHE A 119 23.82 16.46 -15.86
CA PHE A 119 24.67 16.25 -14.69
C PHE A 119 24.99 14.77 -14.46
N VAL A 120 24.02 13.87 -14.57
CA VAL A 120 24.26 12.41 -14.55
C VAL A 120 25.27 12.02 -15.63
N LYS A 121 25.12 12.53 -16.86
CA LYS A 121 26.04 12.25 -17.97
C LYS A 121 27.46 12.77 -17.69
N LEU A 122 27.61 13.92 -17.02
CA LEU A 122 28.92 14.47 -16.63
C LEU A 122 29.58 13.62 -15.54
N SER A 123 28.80 13.13 -14.58
CA SER A 123 29.26 12.18 -13.55
C SER A 123 29.82 10.90 -14.19
N ILE A 124 29.02 10.24 -15.04
CA ILE A 124 29.44 9.03 -15.78
C ILE A 124 30.69 9.30 -16.62
N LYS A 125 30.74 10.44 -17.34
CA LYS A 125 31.90 10.78 -18.18
C LYS A 125 33.18 10.95 -17.36
N SER A 126 33.10 11.49 -16.15
CA SER A 126 34.25 11.68 -15.28
C SER A 126 34.88 10.33 -14.90
N LEU A 127 34.04 9.36 -14.51
CA LEU A 127 34.47 7.98 -14.24
C LEU A 127 34.97 7.25 -15.49
N LEU A 128 34.33 7.46 -16.64
CA LEU A 128 34.77 6.85 -17.90
C LEU A 128 36.14 7.36 -18.37
N ILE A 129 36.51 8.60 -18.04
CA ILE A 129 37.83 9.16 -18.35
C ILE A 129 38.89 8.46 -17.51
N LEU A 130 38.63 8.20 -16.22
CA LEU A 130 39.53 7.47 -15.33
C LEU A 130 39.91 6.11 -15.90
N ILE A 131 38.92 5.27 -16.20
CA ILE A 131 39.15 3.90 -16.68
C ILE A 131 39.74 3.82 -18.10
N ARG A 132 39.68 4.90 -18.90
CA ARG A 132 40.15 4.88 -20.31
C ARG A 132 41.50 5.56 -20.52
N ARG A 133 41.80 6.59 -19.72
CA ARG A 133 42.99 7.44 -19.92
C ARG A 133 43.98 7.35 -18.77
N TYR A 134 43.52 6.95 -17.59
CA TYR A 134 44.32 6.87 -16.37
C TYR A 134 44.32 5.47 -15.77
N ASP A 135 44.00 4.44 -16.57
CA ASP A 135 43.99 3.03 -16.16
C ASP A 135 45.29 2.60 -15.47
N LYS A 136 46.44 3.01 -16.02
CA LYS A 136 47.78 2.73 -15.45
C LYS A 136 48.05 3.40 -14.10
N ALA A 137 47.26 4.41 -13.72
CA ALA A 137 47.37 5.11 -12.45
C ALA A 137 46.38 4.58 -11.40
N LEU A 138 45.50 3.63 -11.76
CA LEU A 138 44.53 3.04 -10.83
C LEU A 138 45.12 1.78 -10.21
N ASN A 139 45.07 1.68 -8.88
CA ASN A 139 45.27 0.40 -8.21
C ASN A 139 44.00 -0.47 -8.35
N PRO A 140 44.10 -1.81 -8.21
CA PRO A 140 42.96 -2.70 -8.41
C PRO A 140 41.76 -2.43 -7.49
N TYR A 141 42.00 -1.89 -6.29
CA TYR A 141 40.95 -1.52 -5.36
C TYR A 141 40.15 -0.32 -5.89
N LEU A 142 40.83 0.75 -6.28
CA LEU A 142 40.20 1.95 -6.82
C LEU A 142 39.53 1.68 -8.16
N GLU A 143 40.13 0.85 -9.01
CA GLU A 143 39.52 0.41 -10.27
C GLU A 143 38.19 -0.32 -10.04
N SER A 144 38.14 -1.24 -9.08
CA SER A 144 36.90 -1.95 -8.74
C SER A 144 35.84 -1.04 -8.11
N VAL A 145 36.25 -0.06 -7.29
CA VAL A 145 35.33 0.99 -6.77
C VAL A 145 34.74 1.82 -7.91
N ILE A 146 35.55 2.23 -8.89
CA ILE A 146 35.08 3.01 -10.05
C ILE A 146 34.09 2.19 -10.88
N TYR A 147 34.38 0.91 -11.14
CA TYR A 147 33.43 0.03 -11.85
C TYR A 147 32.14 -0.18 -11.08
N LEU A 148 32.20 -0.34 -9.76
CA LEU A 148 31.01 -0.46 -8.93
C LEU A 148 30.17 0.82 -8.95
N LYS A 149 30.80 2.00 -8.84
CA LYS A 149 30.12 3.30 -8.98
C LYS A 149 29.47 3.46 -10.35
N LEU A 150 30.18 3.12 -11.44
CA LEU A 150 29.62 3.14 -12.79
C LEU A 150 28.39 2.23 -12.89
N ALA A 151 28.50 0.99 -12.40
CA ALA A 151 27.41 0.03 -12.43
C ALA A 151 26.18 0.56 -11.66
N SER A 152 26.36 1.14 -10.47
CA SER A 152 25.27 1.70 -9.66
C SER A 152 24.60 2.87 -10.37
N ILE A 153 25.38 3.82 -10.93
CA ILE A 153 24.80 4.96 -11.67
C ILE A 153 24.03 4.47 -12.91
N TYR A 154 24.55 3.51 -13.67
CA TYR A 154 23.82 2.96 -14.82
C TYR A 154 22.54 2.22 -14.41
N TYR A 155 22.54 1.54 -13.26
CA TYR A 155 21.37 0.84 -12.72
C TYR A 155 20.29 1.80 -12.21
N GLU A 156 20.69 2.84 -11.45
CA GLU A 156 19.77 3.77 -10.78
C GLU A 156 19.28 4.89 -11.70
N GLU A 157 20.15 5.41 -12.57
CA GLU A 157 19.90 6.65 -13.31
C GLU A 157 19.62 6.45 -14.80
N THR A 158 19.71 5.22 -15.32
CA THR A 158 19.57 4.94 -16.75
C THR A 158 18.80 3.66 -17.05
N ASP A 159 18.28 3.55 -18.27
CA ASP A 159 17.67 2.31 -18.76
C ASP A 159 18.69 1.32 -19.37
N ASN A 160 19.98 1.63 -19.33
CA ASN A 160 21.02 0.80 -19.94
C ASN A 160 21.55 -0.27 -18.97
N LEU A 161 20.69 -1.25 -18.67
CA LEU A 161 21.00 -2.34 -17.75
C LEU A 161 22.14 -3.24 -18.24
N ASN A 162 22.35 -3.36 -19.56
CA ASN A 162 23.46 -4.13 -20.11
C ASN A 162 24.82 -3.57 -19.67
N ARG A 163 24.96 -2.23 -19.67
CA ARG A 163 26.20 -1.60 -19.17
C ARG A 163 26.36 -1.75 -17.66
N ALA A 164 25.26 -1.67 -16.91
CA ALA A 164 25.30 -1.91 -15.47
C ALA A 164 25.82 -3.33 -15.17
N ASP A 165 25.33 -4.34 -15.90
CA ASP A 165 25.75 -5.74 -15.80
C ASP A 165 27.23 -5.91 -16.18
N ASP A 166 27.67 -5.35 -17.32
CA ASP A 166 29.07 -5.41 -17.75
C ASP A 166 30.03 -4.83 -16.70
N TYR A 167 29.71 -3.68 -16.12
CA TYR A 167 30.55 -3.03 -15.11
C TYR A 167 30.50 -3.75 -13.76
N ALA A 168 29.34 -4.28 -13.34
CA ALA A 168 29.25 -5.10 -12.14
C ALA A 168 30.11 -6.37 -12.25
N ASN A 169 30.05 -7.07 -13.39
CA ASN A 169 30.86 -8.26 -13.63
C ASN A 169 32.37 -7.96 -13.69
N LYS A 170 32.77 -6.80 -14.22
CA LYS A 170 34.17 -6.33 -14.16
C LYS A 170 34.62 -6.07 -12.73
N ALA A 171 33.79 -5.42 -11.91
CA ALA A 171 34.09 -5.22 -10.50
C ALA A 171 34.26 -6.58 -9.79
N ILE A 172 33.34 -7.53 -9.98
CA ILE A 172 33.42 -8.90 -9.43
C ILE A 172 34.72 -9.60 -9.82
N ALA A 173 35.13 -9.51 -11.09
CA ALA A 173 36.34 -10.17 -11.57
C ALA A 173 37.60 -9.62 -10.88
N ILE A 174 37.71 -8.28 -10.77
CA ILE A 174 38.84 -7.62 -10.12
C ILE A 174 38.85 -7.93 -8.62
N THR A 175 37.71 -7.81 -7.94
CA THR A 175 37.63 -8.07 -6.49
C THR A 175 37.89 -9.53 -6.15
N THR A 176 37.46 -10.47 -7.01
CA THR A 176 37.73 -11.90 -6.82
C THR A 176 39.21 -12.22 -6.97
N ARG A 177 39.88 -11.65 -7.98
CA ARG A 177 41.32 -11.87 -8.19
C ARG A 177 42.18 -11.30 -7.05
N ASN A 178 41.75 -10.20 -6.43
CA ASN A 178 42.51 -9.50 -5.39
C ASN A 178 42.00 -9.75 -3.96
N ASN A 179 41.03 -10.68 -3.76
CA ASN A 179 40.45 -11.04 -2.47
C ASN A 179 39.78 -9.89 -1.70
N PHE A 180 39.16 -8.93 -2.39
CA PHE A 180 38.38 -7.87 -1.77
C PHE A 180 36.95 -8.34 -1.46
N SER A 181 36.79 -9.11 -0.38
CA SER A 181 35.54 -9.81 -0.04
C SER A 181 34.32 -8.89 0.12
N SER A 182 34.48 -7.73 0.78
CA SER A 182 33.41 -6.75 0.99
C SER A 182 32.94 -6.12 -0.32
N LEU A 183 33.89 -5.68 -1.15
CA LEU A 183 33.60 -5.07 -2.45
C LEU A 183 33.06 -6.09 -3.45
N LYS A 184 33.54 -7.34 -3.38
CA LYS A 184 32.99 -8.47 -4.12
C LYS A 184 31.51 -8.67 -3.78
N PHE A 185 31.17 -8.74 -2.49
CA PHE A 185 29.79 -8.91 -2.06
C PHE A 185 28.89 -7.76 -2.57
N ALA A 186 29.34 -6.50 -2.44
CA ALA A 186 28.60 -5.35 -2.95
C ALA A 186 28.37 -5.43 -4.47
N ALA A 187 29.39 -5.85 -5.24
CA ALA A 187 29.28 -6.03 -6.69
C ALA A 187 28.35 -7.19 -7.07
N GLU A 188 28.37 -8.30 -6.32
CA GLU A 188 27.46 -9.44 -6.53
C GLU A 188 26.01 -9.09 -6.20
N VAL A 189 25.76 -8.31 -5.15
CA VAL A 189 24.42 -7.77 -4.82
C VAL A 189 23.92 -6.86 -5.94
N LEU A 190 24.77 -5.96 -6.46
CA LEU A 190 24.37 -5.07 -7.55
C LEU A 190 24.10 -5.85 -8.84
N ALA A 191 24.93 -6.84 -9.18
CA ALA A 191 24.69 -7.73 -10.31
C ALA A 191 23.34 -8.45 -10.17
N ALA A 192 23.01 -8.96 -8.97
CA ALA A 192 21.71 -9.57 -8.71
C ALA A 192 20.54 -8.60 -8.92
N LYS A 193 20.65 -7.32 -8.48
CA LYS A 193 19.64 -6.28 -8.73
C LYS A 193 19.47 -5.93 -10.21
N VAL A 194 20.58 -5.86 -10.95
CA VAL A 194 20.54 -5.66 -12.42
C VAL A 194 19.86 -6.84 -13.12
N LEU A 195 20.16 -8.07 -12.69
CA LEU A 195 19.50 -9.27 -13.18
C LEU A 195 18.02 -9.34 -12.79
N GLU A 196 17.63 -8.89 -11.60
CA GLU A 196 16.23 -8.80 -11.20
C GLU A 196 15.42 -7.96 -12.19
N ARG A 197 15.90 -6.75 -12.51
CA ARG A 197 15.20 -5.82 -13.42
C ARG A 197 15.21 -6.28 -14.88
N SER A 198 16.25 -7.00 -15.32
CA SER A 198 16.39 -7.42 -16.72
C SER A 198 15.86 -8.84 -16.99
N ARG A 199 16.18 -9.81 -16.13
CA ARG A 199 15.95 -11.26 -16.29
C ARG A 199 15.76 -11.94 -14.93
N PRO A 200 14.59 -11.80 -14.27
CA PRO A 200 14.38 -12.25 -12.87
C PRO A 200 14.61 -13.75 -12.66
N GLY A 201 14.26 -14.59 -13.63
CA GLY A 201 14.54 -16.03 -13.54
C GLY A 201 16.04 -16.38 -13.46
N LEU A 202 16.90 -15.62 -14.15
CA LEU A 202 18.35 -15.80 -14.04
C LEU A 202 18.89 -15.26 -12.71
N ALA A 203 18.30 -14.19 -12.19
CA ALA A 203 18.64 -13.65 -10.87
C ALA A 203 18.43 -14.70 -9.76
N LEU A 204 17.33 -15.47 -9.82
CA LEU A 204 17.05 -16.53 -8.85
C LEU A 204 18.11 -17.65 -8.85
N ASN A 205 18.58 -18.06 -10.04
CA ASN A 205 19.64 -19.05 -10.17
C ASN A 205 20.97 -18.50 -9.66
N TYR A 206 21.34 -17.29 -10.10
CA TYR A 206 22.54 -16.59 -9.66
C TYR A 206 22.60 -16.47 -8.13
N LEU A 207 21.52 -16.00 -7.50
CA LEU A 207 21.43 -15.87 -6.05
C LEU A 207 21.53 -17.22 -5.35
N SER A 208 20.91 -18.27 -5.88
CA SER A 208 20.97 -19.61 -5.29
C SER A 208 22.41 -20.15 -5.25
N ASP A 209 23.18 -19.92 -6.30
CA ASP A 209 24.58 -20.35 -6.37
C ASP A 209 25.47 -19.52 -5.43
N LYS A 210 25.24 -18.21 -5.35
CA LYS A 210 25.99 -17.33 -4.42
C LYS A 210 25.68 -17.64 -2.96
N ILE A 211 24.42 -17.86 -2.60
CA ILE A 211 24.02 -18.27 -1.25
C ILE A 211 24.75 -19.55 -0.84
N LYS A 212 24.77 -20.58 -1.70
CA LYS A 212 25.51 -21.82 -1.46
C LYS A 212 27.00 -21.55 -1.25
N SER A 213 27.62 -20.73 -2.12
CA SER A 213 29.03 -20.38 -2.01
C SER A 213 29.37 -19.70 -0.69
N TYR A 214 28.56 -18.72 -0.24
CA TYR A 214 28.80 -18.02 1.02
C TYR A 214 28.59 -18.94 2.23
N ASN A 215 27.57 -19.79 2.21
CA ASN A 215 27.32 -20.77 3.26
C ASN A 215 28.46 -21.79 3.37
N SER A 216 28.97 -22.32 2.24
CA SER A 216 30.12 -23.24 2.24
C SER A 216 31.42 -22.58 2.71
N SER A 217 31.57 -21.27 2.55
CA SER A 217 32.72 -20.49 3.04
C SER A 217 32.61 -20.06 4.51
N GLY A 218 31.55 -20.46 5.22
CA GLY A 218 31.30 -20.08 6.62
C GLY A 218 30.73 -18.67 6.82
N SER A 219 30.50 -17.91 5.75
CA SER A 219 29.95 -16.54 5.77
C SER A 219 28.41 -16.55 5.70
N MET A 220 27.76 -17.22 6.64
CA MET A 220 26.31 -17.45 6.61
C MET A 220 25.48 -16.16 6.66
N HIS A 221 25.94 -15.13 7.38
CA HIS A 221 25.25 -13.82 7.44
C HIS A 221 25.14 -13.13 6.07
N LEU A 222 26.18 -13.22 5.22
CA LEU A 222 26.15 -12.71 3.85
C LEU A 222 25.23 -13.54 2.96
N GLY A 223 25.21 -14.87 3.17
CA GLY A 223 24.25 -15.76 2.53
C GLY A 223 22.80 -15.39 2.86
N ASN A 224 22.51 -15.07 4.13
CA ASN A 224 21.19 -14.65 4.58
C ASN A 224 20.74 -13.34 3.91
N LEU A 225 21.63 -12.37 3.75
CA LEU A 225 21.33 -11.13 3.04
C LEU A 225 20.93 -11.36 1.57
N LEU A 226 21.66 -12.24 0.87
CA LEU A 226 21.30 -12.63 -0.50
C LEU A 226 19.99 -13.42 -0.55
N ALA A 227 19.69 -14.20 0.49
CA ALA A 227 18.44 -14.93 0.61
C ALA A 227 17.23 -14.00 0.81
N ILE A 228 17.39 -12.87 1.51
CA ILE A 228 16.36 -11.82 1.61
C ILE A 228 16.09 -11.22 0.22
N LEU A 229 17.12 -10.86 -0.53
CA LEU A 229 16.97 -10.37 -1.90
C LEU A 229 16.26 -11.40 -2.79
N LYS A 230 16.68 -12.67 -2.72
CA LYS A 230 16.03 -13.77 -3.44
C LYS A 230 14.55 -13.91 -3.08
N THR A 231 14.22 -13.81 -1.79
CA THR A 231 12.85 -13.86 -1.29
C THR A 231 12.01 -12.73 -1.88
N GLY A 232 12.57 -11.52 -2.00
CA GLY A 232 11.93 -10.39 -2.68
C GLY A 232 11.55 -10.71 -4.13
N ILE A 233 12.49 -11.27 -4.90
CA ILE A 233 12.26 -11.66 -6.29
C ILE A 233 11.20 -12.77 -6.38
N LEU A 234 11.26 -13.76 -5.48
CA LEU A 234 10.27 -14.83 -5.42
C LEU A 234 8.87 -14.28 -5.13
N LEU A 235 8.71 -13.35 -4.18
CA LEU A 235 7.39 -12.75 -3.90
C LEU A 235 6.77 -12.05 -5.12
N GLN A 236 7.59 -11.63 -6.09
CA GLN A 236 7.14 -11.07 -7.37
C GLN A 236 6.74 -12.15 -8.38
N GLU A 237 7.59 -13.16 -8.59
CA GLU A 237 7.40 -14.18 -9.63
C GLU A 237 6.51 -15.35 -9.17
N ASP A 238 6.68 -15.84 -7.93
CA ASP A 238 5.87 -16.88 -7.30
C ASP A 238 5.64 -16.55 -5.81
N TYR A 239 4.49 -15.93 -5.56
CA TYR A 239 4.05 -15.50 -4.24
C TYR A 239 4.15 -16.61 -3.18
N SER A 240 3.76 -17.84 -3.53
CA SER A 240 3.71 -18.96 -2.60
C SER A 240 5.12 -19.43 -2.21
N ALA A 241 6.02 -19.53 -3.20
CA ALA A 241 7.41 -19.88 -2.96
C ALA A 241 8.16 -18.79 -2.19
N GLY A 242 7.90 -17.51 -2.50
CA GLY A 242 8.47 -16.38 -1.79
C GLY A 242 8.06 -16.35 -0.32
N LEU A 243 6.82 -16.69 -0.02
CA LEU A 243 6.34 -16.77 1.34
C LEU A 243 7.01 -17.89 2.14
N VAL A 244 7.10 -19.10 1.57
CA VAL A 244 7.80 -20.23 2.23
C VAL A 244 9.26 -19.87 2.50
N ALA A 245 9.92 -19.18 1.55
CA ALA A 245 11.27 -18.68 1.74
C ALA A 245 11.36 -17.68 2.90
N LEU A 246 10.41 -16.74 2.99
CA LEU A 246 10.37 -15.75 4.07
C LEU A 246 10.17 -16.38 5.46
N GLN A 247 9.26 -17.36 5.56
CA GLN A 247 9.04 -18.13 6.78
C GLN A 247 10.30 -18.88 7.20
N SER A 248 10.95 -19.55 6.25
CA SER A 248 12.19 -20.26 6.50
C SER A 248 13.28 -19.34 7.04
N LEU A 249 13.42 -18.13 6.48
CA LEU A 249 14.39 -17.13 6.95
C LEU A 249 14.09 -16.63 8.36
N SER A 250 12.83 -16.38 8.68
CA SER A 250 12.45 -15.93 10.02
C SER A 250 12.64 -17.00 11.11
N ALA A 251 12.64 -18.29 10.73
CA ALA A 251 12.82 -19.39 11.66
C ALA A 251 14.29 -19.72 11.98
N LEU A 252 15.24 -19.19 11.19
CA LEU A 252 16.67 -19.46 11.41
C LEU A 252 17.21 -18.63 12.59
N ASP A 253 17.96 -19.29 13.48
CA ASP A 253 18.59 -18.64 14.63
C ASP A 253 19.86 -17.85 14.27
N ILE A 254 20.46 -18.14 13.12
CA ILE A 254 21.69 -17.50 12.63
C ILE A 254 21.41 -16.11 12.01
N VAL A 255 20.14 -15.77 11.80
CA VAL A 255 19.75 -14.47 11.23
C VAL A 255 19.81 -13.41 12.33
N ASP A 256 20.44 -12.27 12.00
CA ASP A 256 20.51 -11.11 12.88
C ASP A 256 19.10 -10.72 13.43
N PRO A 257 18.96 -10.40 14.73
CA PRO A 257 17.65 -10.14 15.34
C PRO A 257 16.84 -9.04 14.64
N ALA A 258 17.45 -7.92 14.24
CA ALA A 258 16.74 -6.83 13.56
C ALA A 258 16.26 -7.27 12.17
N THR A 259 17.08 -8.04 11.47
CA THR A 259 16.76 -8.67 10.19
C THR A 259 15.61 -9.69 10.32
N LYS A 260 15.61 -10.48 11.40
CA LYS A 260 14.54 -11.44 11.72
C LYS A 260 13.22 -10.71 12.00
N VAL A 261 13.24 -9.62 12.77
CA VAL A 261 12.06 -8.76 12.99
C VAL A 261 11.56 -8.18 11.67
N PHE A 262 12.44 -7.65 10.82
CA PHE A 262 12.04 -7.15 9.51
C PHE A 262 11.34 -8.23 8.67
N CYS A 263 11.84 -9.46 8.64
CA CYS A 263 11.19 -10.58 7.97
C CYS A 263 9.81 -10.91 8.55
N LEU A 264 9.64 -10.88 9.88
CA LEU A 264 8.33 -11.07 10.53
C LEU A 264 7.35 -9.95 10.20
N LEU A 265 7.82 -8.70 10.16
CA LEU A 265 7.00 -7.54 9.79
C LEU A 265 6.57 -7.59 8.33
N LEU A 266 7.43 -8.07 7.44
CA LEU A 266 7.04 -8.35 6.05
C LEU A 266 5.97 -9.44 5.97
N GLN A 267 6.10 -10.54 6.72
CA GLN A 267 5.05 -11.57 6.78
C GLN A 267 3.74 -11.02 7.32
N ALA A 268 3.79 -10.22 8.38
CA ALA A 268 2.61 -9.57 8.92
C ALA A 268 1.94 -8.66 7.89
N ASN A 269 2.72 -7.85 7.15
CA ASN A 269 2.20 -7.03 6.06
C ASN A 269 1.54 -7.88 4.96
N LEU A 270 2.18 -8.99 4.55
CA LEU A 270 1.59 -9.92 3.59
C LEU A 270 0.25 -10.47 4.08
N HIS A 271 0.17 -10.91 5.34
CA HIS A 271 -1.10 -11.32 5.94
C HIS A 271 -2.15 -10.21 6.03
N LEU A 272 -1.77 -8.96 6.31
CA LEU A 272 -2.71 -7.82 6.28
C LEU A 272 -3.21 -7.56 4.86
N THR A 273 -2.34 -7.70 3.86
CA THR A 273 -2.75 -7.55 2.46
C THR A 273 -3.69 -8.67 2.01
N ASP A 274 -3.48 -9.91 2.49
CA ASP A 274 -4.39 -11.06 2.30
C ASP A 274 -5.57 -11.07 3.28
N ALA A 275 -5.71 -9.99 4.07
CA ALA A 275 -6.83 -9.77 4.97
C ALA A 275 -7.01 -10.87 6.05
N SER A 276 -5.88 -11.36 6.55
CA SER A 276 -5.73 -12.30 7.66
C SER A 276 -5.18 -11.59 8.91
N PRO A 277 -5.96 -10.67 9.53
CA PRO A 277 -5.45 -9.77 10.56
C PRO A 277 -5.02 -10.45 11.85
N VAL A 278 -5.63 -11.59 12.22
CA VAL A 278 -5.31 -12.31 13.46
C VAL A 278 -3.87 -12.85 13.43
N VAL A 279 -3.47 -13.42 12.30
CA VAL A 279 -2.11 -13.95 12.11
C VAL A 279 -1.09 -12.81 12.03
N ALA A 280 -1.43 -11.71 11.35
CA ALA A 280 -0.58 -10.52 11.32
C ALA A 280 -0.32 -9.97 12.74
N ILE A 281 -1.36 -9.87 13.57
CA ILE A 281 -1.23 -9.42 14.96
C ILE A 281 -0.37 -10.40 15.78
N SER A 282 -0.55 -11.72 15.61
CA SER A 282 0.26 -12.70 16.35
C SER A 282 1.74 -12.61 15.99
N LEU A 283 2.07 -12.48 14.70
CA LEU A 283 3.45 -12.29 14.25
C LEU A 283 4.07 -11.00 14.81
N CYS A 284 3.32 -9.90 14.84
CA CYS A 284 3.78 -8.66 15.47
C CYS A 284 3.86 -8.78 17.02
N ASN A 285 3.22 -9.78 17.64
CA ASN A 285 3.33 -10.02 19.08
C ASN A 285 4.50 -10.96 19.44
N GLU A 286 4.83 -11.92 18.58
CA GLU A 286 6.03 -12.78 18.72
C GLU A 286 7.31 -11.94 18.80
N GLU A 287 7.32 -10.82 18.07
CA GLU A 287 8.37 -9.80 18.10
C GLU A 287 8.57 -9.14 19.47
N SER A 288 7.55 -9.14 20.35
CA SER A 288 7.66 -8.55 21.70
C SER A 288 8.70 -9.26 22.58
N THR A 289 9.15 -10.47 22.19
CA THR A 289 10.25 -11.20 22.84
C THR A 289 11.64 -10.76 22.36
N LEU A 290 11.72 -10.08 21.21
CA LEU A 290 12.93 -9.53 20.58
C LEU A 290 13.03 -8.00 20.78
N PHE A 291 12.18 -7.44 21.65
CA PHE A 291 11.91 -6.02 21.84
C PHE A 291 13.11 -5.19 22.33
N GLU A 292 14.06 -5.80 23.03
CA GLU A 292 15.28 -5.12 23.50
C GLU A 292 16.13 -4.61 22.33
N HIS A 293 16.15 -5.30 21.19
CA HIS A 293 16.90 -4.87 20.00
C HIS A 293 16.17 -3.82 19.15
N LEU A 294 14.87 -3.64 19.35
CA LEU A 294 14.04 -2.70 18.57
C LEU A 294 14.13 -1.27 19.05
N GLN A 295 14.56 -1.03 20.30
CA GLN A 295 14.82 0.33 20.78
C GLN A 295 15.89 1.03 19.95
N SER A 296 16.83 0.26 19.39
CA SER A 296 17.88 0.76 18.50
C SER A 296 17.37 1.15 17.11
N TYR A 297 16.16 0.73 16.71
CA TYR A 297 15.58 0.96 15.38
C TYR A 297 14.12 1.48 15.48
N PRO A 298 13.91 2.77 15.79
CA PRO A 298 12.57 3.36 15.91
C PRO A 298 11.66 3.13 14.71
N GLN A 299 12.22 3.03 13.50
CA GLN A 299 11.45 2.77 12.28
C GLN A 299 10.83 1.37 12.26
N LEU A 300 11.54 0.33 12.69
CA LEU A 300 11.00 -1.02 12.77
C LEU A 300 9.89 -1.11 13.83
N MET A 301 10.07 -0.41 14.96
CA MET A 301 9.02 -0.26 15.97
C MET A 301 7.78 0.42 15.39
N ALA A 302 7.97 1.51 14.66
CA ALA A 302 6.90 2.26 14.01
C ALA A 302 6.12 1.40 13.00
N MET A 303 6.82 0.57 12.20
CA MET A 303 6.21 -0.43 11.32
C MET A 303 5.35 -1.43 12.10
N CYS A 304 5.88 -2.00 13.19
CA CYS A 304 5.15 -2.95 14.05
C CYS A 304 3.86 -2.34 14.59
N LEU A 305 3.91 -1.12 15.12
CA LEU A 305 2.75 -0.43 15.67
C LEU A 305 1.68 -0.15 14.60
N LEU A 306 2.08 0.28 13.41
CA LEU A 306 1.15 0.50 12.29
C LEU A 306 0.51 -0.81 11.82
N HIS A 307 1.28 -1.90 11.70
CA HIS A 307 0.74 -3.20 11.34
C HIS A 307 -0.27 -3.70 12.38
N LYS A 308 0.01 -3.55 13.67
CA LYS A 308 -0.96 -3.86 14.75
C LYS A 308 -2.23 -3.01 14.63
N LEU A 309 -2.12 -1.71 14.36
CA LEU A 309 -3.28 -0.85 14.13
C LEU A 309 -4.10 -1.30 12.91
N CYS A 310 -3.46 -1.59 11.78
CA CYS A 310 -4.09 -2.13 10.58
C CYS A 310 -4.79 -3.47 10.84
N GLY A 311 -4.15 -4.36 11.62
CA GLY A 311 -4.75 -5.63 12.03
C GLY A 311 -6.00 -5.44 12.86
N HIS A 312 -5.97 -4.57 13.87
CA HIS A 312 -7.15 -4.25 14.69
C HIS A 312 -8.26 -3.60 13.85
N LEU A 313 -7.90 -2.72 12.90
CA LEU A 313 -8.82 -2.14 11.93
C LEU A 313 -9.52 -3.21 11.08
N GLN A 314 -8.78 -4.11 10.44
CA GLN A 314 -9.35 -5.17 9.61
C GLN A 314 -10.21 -6.16 10.42
N ALA A 315 -9.74 -6.57 11.61
CA ALA A 315 -10.44 -7.49 12.48
C ALA A 315 -11.70 -6.89 13.13
N GLY A 316 -11.83 -5.56 13.20
CA GLY A 316 -12.95 -4.90 13.86
C GLY A 316 -12.80 -4.69 15.37
N TYR A 317 -11.59 -4.84 15.91
CA TYR A 317 -11.29 -4.69 17.33
C TYR A 317 -11.13 -3.21 17.72
N LEU A 318 -12.25 -2.51 17.92
CA LEU A 318 -12.27 -1.06 18.15
C LEU A 318 -11.54 -0.63 19.43
N LYS A 319 -11.74 -1.35 20.55
CA LYS A 319 -11.14 -1.00 21.84
C LYS A 319 -9.61 -1.08 21.76
N GLN A 320 -9.11 -2.21 21.26
CA GLN A 320 -7.68 -2.45 21.01
C GLN A 320 -7.11 -1.46 19.98
N GLY A 321 -7.88 -1.13 18.93
CA GLY A 321 -7.48 -0.10 17.96
C GLY A 321 -7.30 1.28 18.60
N LYS A 322 -8.18 1.69 19.53
CA LYS A 322 -8.06 2.97 20.25
C LYS A 322 -6.85 2.97 21.21
N GLU A 323 -6.63 1.87 21.92
CA GLU A 323 -5.44 1.70 22.75
C GLU A 323 -4.17 1.80 21.91
N MET A 324 -4.19 1.24 20.70
CA MET A 324 -3.06 1.33 19.77
C MET A 324 -2.83 2.76 19.26
N ILE A 325 -3.89 3.54 18.99
CA ILE A 325 -3.75 4.97 18.65
C ILE A 325 -3.04 5.72 19.78
N ASN A 326 -3.39 5.46 21.04
CA ASN A 326 -2.72 6.11 22.17
C ASN A 326 -1.24 5.72 22.23
N LYS A 327 -0.92 4.43 22.10
CA LYS A 327 0.48 3.95 22.06
C LYS A 327 1.29 4.60 20.94
N ILE A 328 0.72 4.74 19.74
CA ILE A 328 1.40 5.41 18.62
C ILE A 328 1.55 6.90 18.90
N SER A 329 0.55 7.54 19.50
CA SER A 329 0.63 8.95 19.89
C SER A 329 1.76 9.19 20.89
N ASP A 330 1.89 8.34 21.91
CA ASP A 330 2.97 8.40 22.89
C ASP A 330 4.33 8.18 22.21
N PHE A 331 4.42 7.24 21.27
CA PHE A 331 5.62 7.00 20.47
C PHE A 331 6.01 8.23 19.62
N VAL A 332 5.04 8.83 18.91
CA VAL A 332 5.27 10.04 18.10
C VAL A 332 5.76 11.20 18.98
N GLN A 333 5.14 11.41 20.14
CA GLN A 333 5.54 12.47 21.07
C GLN A 333 6.98 12.25 21.57
N ASN A 334 7.34 11.02 21.91
CA ASN A 334 8.70 10.67 22.32
C ASN A 334 9.72 10.92 21.20
N GLN A 335 9.42 10.56 19.95
CA GLN A 335 10.31 10.80 18.81
C GLN A 335 10.41 12.29 18.43
N GLN A 336 9.33 13.06 18.61
CA GLN A 336 9.37 14.50 18.43
C GLN A 336 10.26 15.19 19.47
N ASN A 337 10.21 14.73 20.73
CA ASN A 337 11.07 15.24 21.80
C ASN A 337 12.56 14.97 21.54
N THR A 338 12.90 13.89 20.84
CA THR A 338 14.28 13.60 20.43
C THR A 338 14.68 14.28 19.12
N GLY A 339 13.74 14.92 18.42
CA GLY A 339 13.95 15.54 17.11
C GLY A 339 14.19 14.53 15.99
N TRP A 340 13.63 13.31 16.10
CA TRP A 340 13.76 12.25 15.08
C TRP A 340 15.21 11.85 14.73
N ARG A 341 16.16 11.97 15.67
CA ARG A 341 17.62 11.77 15.43
C ARG A 341 18.02 10.49 14.68
N TRP A 342 17.26 9.40 14.84
CA TRP A 342 17.56 8.10 14.24
C TRP A 342 16.74 7.79 12.98
N TRP A 343 15.90 8.74 12.55
CA TRP A 343 15.05 8.62 11.37
C TRP A 343 15.63 9.46 10.25
N SER A 344 16.10 8.80 9.20
CA SER A 344 16.63 9.49 8.04
C SER A 344 15.51 10.12 7.20
N GLU A 345 15.77 11.30 6.64
CA GLU A 345 14.79 12.01 5.79
C GLU A 345 14.51 11.27 4.47
N ASP A 346 15.44 10.42 4.03
CA ASP A 346 15.30 9.51 2.88
C ASP A 346 14.44 8.27 3.17
N GLY A 347 14.07 8.04 4.43
CA GLY A 347 13.26 6.90 4.84
C GLY A 347 14.00 5.56 4.85
N ILE A 348 15.34 5.54 4.71
CA ILE A 348 16.14 4.32 4.70
C ILE A 348 16.49 3.87 6.12
N ILE A 349 16.09 2.65 6.47
CA ILE A 349 16.46 2.00 7.73
C ILE A 349 17.80 1.30 7.53
N ASN A 350 18.86 1.80 8.17
CA ASN A 350 20.18 1.21 8.09
C ASN A 350 20.37 0.17 9.20
N ILE A 351 20.45 -1.11 8.82
CA ILE A 351 20.69 -2.22 9.75
C ILE A 351 22.14 -2.67 9.63
N THR A 352 22.80 -2.83 10.78
CA THR A 352 24.19 -3.31 10.87
C THR A 352 24.23 -4.76 11.33
N ILE A 353 24.85 -5.65 10.55
CA ILE A 353 25.02 -7.07 10.84
C ILE A 353 26.50 -7.40 11.07
N GLY A 354 26.81 -8.12 12.15
CA GLY A 354 28.15 -8.69 12.35
C GLY A 354 28.43 -9.84 11.36
N ILE A 355 29.57 -9.78 10.65
CA ILE A 355 29.98 -10.79 9.66
C ILE A 355 30.76 -11.93 10.35
N THR A 356 31.46 -11.63 11.44
CA THR A 356 32.28 -12.57 12.22
C THR A 356 31.70 -12.76 13.63
N PHE A 357 31.90 -13.94 14.22
CA PHE A 357 31.50 -14.25 15.60
C PHE A 357 32.13 -13.30 16.64
N ASP A 358 33.26 -12.68 16.30
CA ASP A 358 34.00 -11.73 17.16
C ASP A 358 33.60 -10.25 16.92
N GLU A 359 32.51 -9.96 16.17
CA GLU A 359 31.98 -8.60 15.89
C GLU A 359 32.94 -7.59 15.20
N THR A 360 34.14 -8.02 14.81
CA THR A 360 35.20 -7.16 14.26
C THR A 360 34.88 -6.53 12.91
N TYR A 361 33.99 -7.14 12.12
CA TYR A 361 33.55 -6.63 10.83
C TYR A 361 32.02 -6.59 10.75
N SER A 362 31.44 -5.44 10.42
CA SER A 362 29.98 -5.25 10.31
C SER A 362 29.55 -4.77 8.93
N ALA A 363 28.59 -5.48 8.32
CA ALA A 363 27.90 -5.09 7.10
C ALA A 363 26.72 -4.18 7.40
N ARG A 364 26.59 -3.09 6.63
CA ARG A 364 25.42 -2.21 6.71
C ARG A 364 24.57 -2.37 5.46
N TYR A 365 23.28 -2.60 5.64
CA TYR A 365 22.33 -2.60 4.53
C TYR A 365 21.14 -1.70 4.85
N GLY A 366 20.66 -1.01 3.80
CA GLY A 366 19.54 -0.07 3.90
C GLY A 366 18.25 -0.71 3.42
N ILE A 367 17.19 -0.61 4.21
CA ILE A 367 15.83 -0.97 3.84
C ILE A 367 15.06 0.33 3.53
N PRO A 368 14.62 0.56 2.29
CA PRO A 368 13.88 1.77 1.96
C PRO A 368 12.45 1.69 2.53
N TRP A 369 12.06 2.68 3.34
CA TRP A 369 10.72 2.85 3.91
C TRP A 369 10.18 4.26 3.71
N ILE A 370 9.47 4.78 4.72
CA ILE A 370 8.88 6.10 4.78
C ILE A 370 9.65 6.96 5.79
N ASN A 371 9.65 8.26 5.57
CA ASN A 371 10.19 9.22 6.52
C ASN A 371 9.22 9.52 7.66
N SER A 372 9.66 10.33 8.63
CA SER A 372 8.86 10.69 9.81
C SER A 372 7.54 11.38 9.47
N ASP A 373 7.54 12.26 8.47
CA ASP A 373 6.35 13.01 8.07
C ASP A 373 5.33 12.10 7.40
N GLU A 374 5.78 11.25 6.48
CA GLU A 374 4.98 10.23 5.81
C GLU A 374 4.38 9.24 6.82
N PHE A 375 5.14 8.84 7.85
CA PHE A 375 4.66 8.02 8.96
C PHE A 375 3.52 8.70 9.72
N VAL A 376 3.70 9.98 10.09
CA VAL A 376 2.67 10.74 10.83
C VAL A 376 1.40 10.90 9.99
N ILE A 377 1.53 11.23 8.70
CA ILE A 377 0.41 11.32 7.75
C ILE A 377 -0.37 10.00 7.72
N LEU A 378 0.33 8.88 7.56
CA LEU A 378 -0.29 7.55 7.52
C LEU A 378 -0.99 7.20 8.84
N PHE A 379 -0.38 7.51 9.98
CA PHE A 379 -0.97 7.33 11.29
C PHE A 379 -2.29 8.12 11.44
N TYR A 380 -2.32 9.40 11.03
CA TYR A 380 -3.54 10.21 11.06
C TYR A 380 -4.62 9.63 10.14
N MET A 381 -4.24 9.21 8.93
CA MET A 381 -5.18 8.57 7.99
C MET A 381 -5.82 7.32 8.61
N LEU A 382 -5.02 6.39 9.14
CA LEU A 382 -5.53 5.16 9.76
C LEU A 382 -6.38 5.44 11.00
N SER A 383 -6.00 6.44 11.80
CA SER A 383 -6.79 6.91 12.93
C SER A 383 -8.15 7.45 12.51
N GLY A 384 -8.20 8.23 11.41
CA GLY A 384 -9.44 8.70 10.80
C GLY A 384 -10.33 7.54 10.36
N VAL A 385 -9.76 6.52 9.69
CA VAL A 385 -10.49 5.31 9.25
C VAL A 385 -11.05 4.53 10.45
N LEU A 386 -10.32 4.41 11.56
CA LEU A 386 -10.84 3.77 12.77
C LEU A 386 -12.06 4.52 13.32
N LEU A 387 -12.00 5.85 13.33
CA LEU A 387 -13.06 6.71 13.86
C LEU A 387 -14.31 6.74 12.99
N LEU A 388 -14.22 6.42 11.69
CA LEU A 388 -15.38 6.18 10.83
C LEU A 388 -16.33 5.14 11.40
N ARG A 389 -15.77 4.15 12.11
CA ARG A 389 -16.52 3.09 12.76
C ARG A 389 -17.12 3.50 14.10
N THR A 390 -17.24 4.79 14.39
CA THR A 390 -17.92 5.26 15.60
C THR A 390 -18.99 6.26 15.24
N ASN A 391 -20.26 5.89 15.48
CA ASN A 391 -21.43 6.68 15.09
C ASN A 391 -21.37 8.14 15.61
N ASN A 392 -20.78 8.36 16.77
CA ASN A 392 -20.70 9.68 17.41
C ASN A 392 -19.43 10.47 17.08
N LYS A 393 -18.50 9.94 16.26
CA LYS A 393 -17.22 10.61 15.95
C LYS A 393 -16.93 10.81 14.46
N LYS A 394 -17.93 10.66 13.58
CA LYS A 394 -17.78 10.97 12.14
C LYS A 394 -17.26 12.40 11.90
N ARG A 395 -17.73 13.38 12.67
CA ARG A 395 -17.21 14.76 12.63
C ARG A 395 -15.72 14.85 13.00
N LYS A 396 -15.26 14.05 13.97
CA LYS A 396 -13.85 14.00 14.36
C LYS A 396 -13.00 13.32 13.29
N ALA A 397 -13.53 12.26 12.66
CA ALA A 397 -12.87 11.60 11.53
C ALA A 397 -12.65 12.58 10.37
N LYS A 398 -13.68 13.37 10.03
CA LYS A 398 -13.57 14.43 9.01
C LYS A 398 -12.51 15.47 9.35
N GLN A 399 -12.48 15.98 10.58
CA GLN A 399 -11.44 16.93 11.03
C GLN A 399 -10.02 16.34 10.90
N ILE A 400 -9.85 15.05 11.20
CA ILE A 400 -8.57 14.37 11.06
C ILE A 400 -8.18 14.22 9.59
N PHE A 401 -9.14 13.90 8.72
CA PHE A 401 -8.91 13.83 7.27
C PHE A 401 -8.57 15.19 6.66
N GLU A 402 -9.27 16.25 7.02
CA GLU A 402 -8.96 17.64 6.61
C GLU A 402 -7.52 18.01 7.01
N LYS A 403 -7.13 17.74 8.27
CA LYS A 403 -5.74 17.96 8.73
C LYS A 403 -4.73 17.12 7.94
N CYS A 404 -5.07 15.87 7.63
CA CYS A 404 -4.19 14.98 6.86
C CYS A 404 -4.00 15.47 5.41
N LEU A 405 -5.08 15.94 4.77
CA LEU A 405 -5.03 16.56 3.45
C LEU A 405 -4.21 17.86 3.44
N GLU A 406 -4.31 18.67 4.50
CA GLU A 406 -3.46 19.85 4.69
C GLU A 406 -1.98 19.45 4.78
N MET A 407 -1.64 18.46 5.60
CA MET A 407 -0.26 17.95 5.72
C MET A 407 0.28 17.41 4.39
N VAL A 408 -0.53 16.65 3.64
CA VAL A 408 -0.15 16.15 2.31
C VAL A 408 0.06 17.29 1.32
N SER A 409 -0.83 18.29 1.31
CA SER A 409 -0.72 19.44 0.40
C SER A 409 0.49 20.31 0.71
N ASN A 410 0.80 20.50 2.00
CA ASN A 410 2.01 21.20 2.45
C ASN A 410 3.27 20.42 2.02
N LYS A 411 3.28 19.08 2.14
CA LYS A 411 4.41 18.27 1.67
C LYS A 411 4.57 18.29 0.16
N LEU A 412 3.47 18.20 -0.60
CA LEU A 412 3.52 18.29 -2.07
C LEU A 412 3.98 19.66 -2.55
N SER A 413 3.60 20.75 -1.86
CA SER A 413 4.08 22.09 -2.17
C SER A 413 5.53 22.30 -1.76
N GLU A 414 5.98 21.82 -0.59
CA GLU A 414 7.41 21.78 -0.22
C GLU A 414 8.24 21.01 -1.25
N THR A 415 7.68 19.93 -1.79
CA THR A 415 8.30 19.08 -2.81
C THR A 415 8.30 19.77 -4.19
N GLY A 416 7.31 20.62 -4.48
CA GLY A 416 7.11 21.28 -5.78
C GLY A 416 7.57 22.75 -5.89
N GLU A 417 7.77 23.49 -4.79
CA GLU A 417 8.02 24.93 -4.79
C GLU A 417 9.48 25.38 -4.60
N ARG A 418 9.75 26.49 -5.29
CA ARG A 418 10.97 27.30 -5.49
C ARG A 418 11.67 27.87 -4.23
N ASN A 419 11.60 27.25 -3.05
CA ASN A 419 12.16 27.88 -1.86
C ASN A 419 13.69 27.69 -1.75
N GLN A 420 14.43 28.65 -2.32
CA GLN A 420 15.89 28.81 -2.24
C GLN A 420 16.44 29.02 -0.81
N HIS A 421 15.59 29.06 0.22
CA HIS A 421 15.96 29.54 1.56
C HIS A 421 15.69 28.57 2.72
N LYS A 422 15.28 27.33 2.46
CA LYS A 422 15.31 26.25 3.47
C LYS A 422 15.89 24.98 2.85
N THR A 423 17.19 25.00 2.63
CA THR A 423 17.93 23.86 2.08
C THR A 423 18.68 23.11 3.17
N THR A 424 18.00 22.23 3.88
CA THR A 424 18.54 20.87 3.97
C THR A 424 18.32 20.28 2.58
N MET A 425 19.30 20.45 1.68
CA MET A 425 19.19 19.97 0.29
C MET A 425 19.14 18.44 0.29
N ILE A 426 17.95 17.86 0.38
CA ILE A 426 17.77 16.42 0.27
C ILE A 426 17.99 16.03 -1.19
N ALA A 427 19.08 15.33 -1.43
CA ALA A 427 19.50 14.86 -2.73
C ALA A 427 18.84 13.50 -3.00
N PHE A 428 17.79 13.47 -3.82
CA PHE A 428 17.14 12.24 -4.25
C PHE A 428 17.47 11.90 -5.69
N SER A 429 17.54 10.61 -6.03
CA SER A 429 17.41 10.21 -7.43
C SER A 429 16.02 10.56 -7.94
N MET A 430 15.91 10.78 -9.24
CA MET A 430 14.64 11.09 -9.89
C MET A 430 13.57 10.02 -9.60
N TRP A 431 13.97 8.75 -9.58
CA TRP A 431 13.09 7.64 -9.23
C TRP A 431 12.54 7.73 -7.80
N HIS A 432 13.41 7.92 -6.81
CA HIS A 432 13.01 7.98 -5.40
C HIS A 432 12.07 9.17 -5.11
N TYR A 433 12.31 10.30 -5.77
CA TYR A 433 11.42 11.45 -5.71
C TYR A 433 10.02 11.14 -6.27
N TYR A 434 9.93 10.45 -7.40
CA TYR A 434 8.64 10.01 -7.95
C TYR A 434 7.92 9.02 -7.02
N GLU A 435 8.63 8.10 -6.37
CA GLU A 435 8.03 7.18 -5.38
C GLU A 435 7.38 7.95 -4.21
N LYS A 436 8.04 9.01 -3.71
CA LYS A 436 7.49 9.85 -2.62
C LYS A 436 6.25 10.64 -3.03
N ILE A 437 6.26 11.27 -4.21
CA ILE A 437 5.08 11.97 -4.74
C ILE A 437 3.93 11.00 -4.90
N LEU A 438 4.19 9.84 -5.48
CA LEU A 438 3.20 8.80 -5.69
C LEU A 438 2.59 8.30 -4.37
N PHE A 439 3.40 8.13 -3.32
CA PHE A 439 2.92 7.76 -2.00
C PHE A 439 1.93 8.80 -1.45
N LEU A 440 2.31 10.09 -1.47
CA LEU A 440 1.47 11.18 -0.99
C LEU A 440 0.16 11.30 -1.78
N GLU A 441 0.23 11.15 -3.10
CA GLU A 441 -0.94 11.14 -3.98
C GLU A 441 -1.87 9.96 -3.70
N THR A 442 -1.30 8.79 -3.40
CA THR A 442 -2.07 7.60 -3.01
C THR A 442 -2.81 7.84 -1.69
N VAL A 443 -2.14 8.43 -0.70
CA VAL A 443 -2.77 8.79 0.59
C VAL A 443 -3.91 9.79 0.38
N ARG A 444 -3.68 10.87 -0.38
CA ARG A 444 -4.71 11.86 -0.73
C ARG A 444 -5.93 11.20 -1.34
N TYR A 445 -5.70 10.34 -2.33
CA TYR A 445 -6.77 9.59 -2.99
C TYR A 445 -7.55 8.68 -2.02
N LYS A 446 -6.87 7.95 -1.12
CA LYS A 446 -7.54 7.10 -0.12
C LYS A 446 -8.40 7.91 0.85
N ILE A 447 -7.94 9.08 1.28
CA ILE A 447 -8.72 9.97 2.14
C ILE A 447 -10.01 10.40 1.41
N ASN A 448 -9.89 10.86 0.16
CA ASN A 448 -11.03 11.26 -0.65
C ASN A 448 -12.03 10.11 -0.90
N PHE A 449 -11.52 8.88 -1.07
CA PHE A 449 -12.35 7.68 -1.14
C PHE A 449 -13.15 7.46 0.14
N TYR A 450 -12.51 7.53 1.31
CA TYR A 450 -13.18 7.35 2.60
C TYR A 450 -14.16 8.49 2.93
N GLU A 451 -13.86 9.73 2.54
CA GLU A 451 -14.82 10.84 2.66
C GLU A 451 -16.05 10.62 1.80
N THR A 452 -15.87 10.22 0.55
CA THR A 452 -16.99 9.87 -0.35
C THR A 452 -17.84 8.76 0.23
N PHE A 453 -17.22 7.74 0.84
CA PHE A 453 -17.93 6.66 1.51
C PHE A 453 -18.71 7.14 2.75
N MET A 454 -18.17 8.10 3.53
CA MET A 454 -18.91 8.74 4.62
C MET A 454 -20.17 9.43 4.11
N ASP A 455 -20.07 10.19 3.03
CA ASP A 455 -21.21 10.90 2.46
C ASP A 455 -22.28 9.93 1.95
N PHE A 456 -21.87 8.79 1.36
CA PHE A 456 -22.78 7.73 0.97
C PHE A 456 -23.54 7.14 2.15
N LEU A 457 -22.88 6.93 3.30
CA LEU A 457 -23.55 6.48 4.53
C LEU A 457 -24.55 7.51 5.06
N GLU A 458 -24.37 8.80 4.77
CA GLU A 458 -25.29 9.88 5.14
C GLU A 458 -26.34 10.18 4.06
N GLY A 459 -26.27 9.49 2.91
CA GLY A 459 -27.16 9.74 1.76
C GLY A 459 -26.89 11.06 1.05
N ARG A 460 -25.71 11.64 1.21
CA ARG A 460 -25.25 12.85 0.52
C ARG A 460 -24.35 12.43 -0.65
N PHE A 461 -24.67 12.86 -1.87
CA PHE A 461 -23.95 12.42 -3.08
C PHE A 461 -23.27 13.59 -3.82
N SER A 462 -23.04 14.70 -3.13
CA SER A 462 -22.60 15.97 -3.73
C SER A 462 -21.24 16.46 -3.21
N SER A 463 -20.42 15.59 -2.63
CA SER A 463 -19.18 16.02 -1.98
C SER A 463 -18.03 16.25 -2.96
N THR A 464 -17.12 17.11 -2.51
CA THR A 464 -15.83 17.41 -3.15
C THR A 464 -15.03 16.14 -3.44
N GLY A 465 -15.06 15.16 -2.52
CA GLY A 465 -14.40 13.86 -2.69
C GLY A 465 -14.87 13.11 -3.94
N PHE A 466 -16.17 13.06 -4.22
CA PHE A 466 -16.68 12.38 -5.42
C PHE A 466 -16.26 13.09 -6.72
N THR A 467 -16.26 14.43 -6.73
CA THR A 467 -15.75 15.20 -7.87
C THR A 467 -14.25 15.04 -8.07
N GLU A 468 -13.46 14.96 -7.00
CA GLU A 468 -12.03 14.74 -7.08
C GLU A 468 -11.69 13.32 -7.55
N LEU A 469 -12.37 12.29 -7.04
CA LEU A 469 -12.25 10.91 -7.55
C LEU A 469 -12.57 10.83 -9.04
N ARG A 470 -13.58 11.57 -9.49
CA ARG A 470 -13.95 11.69 -10.90
C ARG A 470 -12.87 12.42 -11.72
N ASN A 471 -12.30 13.50 -11.21
CA ASN A 471 -11.24 14.25 -11.89
C ASN A 471 -9.95 13.43 -12.01
N VAL A 472 -9.59 12.69 -10.95
CA VAL A 472 -8.51 11.70 -10.97
C VAL A 472 -8.79 10.72 -12.11
N TYR A 473 -9.93 10.01 -12.09
CA TYR A 473 -10.31 9.07 -13.16
C TYR A 473 -10.20 9.66 -14.58
N HIS A 474 -10.58 10.93 -14.78
CA HIS A 474 -10.46 11.59 -16.08
C HIS A 474 -9.01 11.89 -16.46
N ASN A 475 -8.19 12.38 -15.55
CA ASN A 475 -6.77 12.65 -15.79
C ASN A 475 -5.99 11.36 -16.09
N LEU A 476 -6.36 10.24 -15.47
CA LEU A 476 -5.76 8.92 -15.70
C LEU A 476 -5.96 8.38 -17.12
N ARG A 477 -7.03 8.80 -17.81
CA ARG A 477 -7.33 8.34 -19.16
C ARG A 477 -6.34 8.89 -20.21
N PHE A 478 -5.55 9.91 -19.87
CA PHE A 478 -4.72 10.65 -20.83
C PHE A 478 -3.21 10.59 -20.55
N VAL A 479 -2.75 10.03 -19.42
CA VAL A 479 -1.32 9.84 -19.16
C VAL A 479 -0.88 8.47 -19.68
N SER A 480 -0.25 8.47 -20.86
CA SER A 480 0.45 7.30 -21.37
C SER A 480 1.69 7.00 -20.51
N THR A 481 1.95 5.71 -20.30
CA THR A 481 3.18 5.02 -19.82
C THR A 481 3.36 4.60 -18.34
N ASP A 482 2.71 5.19 -17.33
CA ASP A 482 2.88 4.73 -15.91
C ASP A 482 1.67 3.95 -15.38
N VAL A 483 1.40 2.83 -16.05
CA VAL A 483 0.12 2.07 -16.05
C VAL A 483 -0.14 1.24 -14.78
N ILE A 484 0.79 1.12 -13.83
CA ILE A 484 0.74 0.01 -12.85
C ILE A 484 0.09 0.38 -11.50
N ASN A 485 0.05 1.64 -11.10
CA ASN A 485 -0.64 2.03 -9.85
C ASN A 485 -2.10 2.43 -10.04
N TYR A 486 -2.58 2.56 -11.28
CA TYR A 486 -3.93 3.03 -11.58
C TYR A 486 -4.99 1.92 -11.65
N SER A 487 -4.61 0.63 -11.66
CA SER A 487 -5.58 -0.47 -11.59
C SER A 487 -6.34 -0.51 -10.26
N ILE A 488 -5.65 -0.29 -9.14
CA ILE A 488 -6.23 -0.25 -7.79
C ILE A 488 -7.23 0.91 -7.63
N HIS A 489 -6.94 2.03 -8.29
CA HIS A 489 -7.80 3.22 -8.28
C HIS A 489 -9.08 2.98 -9.09
N ASN A 490 -9.03 2.16 -10.14
CA ASN A 490 -10.18 1.92 -11.00
C ASN A 490 -11.26 1.07 -10.31
N THR A 491 -10.90 0.02 -9.56
CA THR A 491 -11.88 -0.85 -8.88
C THR A 491 -12.67 -0.08 -7.81
N GLU A 492 -12.00 0.77 -7.02
CA GLU A 492 -12.61 1.64 -6.02
C GLU A 492 -13.54 2.69 -6.63
N VAL A 493 -13.12 3.28 -7.76
CA VAL A 493 -13.95 4.23 -8.51
C VAL A 493 -15.20 3.54 -9.06
N TYR A 494 -15.06 2.37 -9.71
CA TYR A 494 -16.24 1.63 -10.21
C TYR A 494 -17.15 1.19 -9.08
N TYR A 495 -16.61 0.78 -7.94
CA TYR A 495 -17.41 0.40 -6.79
C TYR A 495 -18.23 1.58 -6.26
N THR A 496 -17.61 2.75 -6.17
CA THR A 496 -18.29 4.00 -5.79
C THR A 496 -19.43 4.34 -6.78
N TYR A 497 -19.19 4.21 -8.10
CA TYR A 497 -20.25 4.40 -9.10
C TYR A 497 -21.35 3.33 -9.01
N ALA A 498 -21.00 2.06 -8.76
CA ALA A 498 -21.96 0.97 -8.63
C ALA A 498 -22.92 1.21 -7.46
N LEU A 499 -22.39 1.63 -6.30
CA LEU A 499 -23.15 2.02 -5.12
C LEU A 499 -24.05 3.24 -5.38
N PHE A 500 -23.52 4.27 -6.03
CA PHE A 500 -24.29 5.45 -6.43
C PHE A 500 -25.51 5.05 -7.28
N PHE A 501 -25.31 4.27 -8.35
CA PHE A 501 -26.42 3.86 -9.20
C PHE A 501 -27.39 2.92 -8.49
N GLN A 502 -26.91 2.06 -7.60
CA GLN A 502 -27.76 1.17 -6.79
C GLN A 502 -28.66 1.98 -5.86
N TYR A 503 -28.12 3.02 -5.20
CA TYR A 503 -28.88 3.87 -4.28
C TYR A 503 -30.05 4.58 -4.98
N TYR A 504 -29.84 5.05 -6.21
CA TYR A 504 -30.87 5.72 -7.02
C TYR A 504 -31.75 4.76 -7.83
N GLY A 505 -31.70 3.45 -7.56
CA GLY A 505 -32.55 2.46 -8.24
C GLY A 505 -32.20 2.21 -9.71
N LYS A 506 -31.05 2.69 -10.20
CA LYS A 506 -30.58 2.48 -11.59
C LYS A 506 -29.85 1.14 -11.73
N ILE A 507 -30.60 0.06 -11.53
CA ILE A 507 -30.09 -1.32 -11.39
C ILE A 507 -29.20 -1.75 -12.55
N SER A 508 -29.59 -1.51 -13.81
CA SER A 508 -28.80 -1.93 -14.97
C SER A 508 -27.42 -1.27 -15.03
N ARG A 509 -27.31 0.01 -14.64
CA ARG A 509 -26.03 0.72 -14.57
C ARG A 509 -25.18 0.23 -13.41
N SER A 510 -25.80 -0.01 -12.25
CA SER A 510 -25.11 -0.57 -11.09
C SER A 510 -24.50 -1.94 -11.42
N LYS A 511 -25.30 -2.84 -12.01
CA LYS A 511 -24.88 -4.16 -12.48
C LYS A 511 -23.70 -4.10 -13.45
N TYR A 512 -23.72 -3.17 -14.41
CA TYR A 512 -22.61 -2.95 -15.33
C TYR A 512 -21.29 -2.67 -14.61
N TYR A 513 -21.29 -1.77 -13.61
CA TYR A 513 -20.07 -1.45 -12.88
C TYR A 513 -19.59 -2.59 -11.99
N TYR A 514 -20.48 -3.34 -11.33
CA TYR A 514 -20.07 -4.55 -10.60
C TYR A 514 -19.44 -5.60 -11.53
N LEU A 515 -20.07 -5.88 -12.68
CA LEU A 515 -19.50 -6.80 -13.68
C LEU A 515 -18.16 -6.30 -14.23
N LYS A 516 -17.98 -4.98 -14.34
CA LYS A 516 -16.70 -4.39 -14.77
C LYS A 516 -15.59 -4.67 -13.75
N ILE A 517 -15.88 -4.54 -12.46
CA ILE A 517 -14.93 -4.92 -11.39
C ILE A 517 -14.55 -6.39 -11.52
N LEU A 518 -15.54 -7.29 -11.71
CA LEU A 518 -15.27 -8.71 -11.94
C LEU A 518 -14.34 -8.91 -13.15
N SER A 519 -14.61 -8.24 -14.26
CA SER A 519 -13.79 -8.37 -15.47
C SER A 519 -12.36 -7.84 -15.30
N GLU A 520 -12.15 -6.71 -14.61
CA GLU A 520 -10.81 -6.15 -14.41
C GLU A 520 -9.98 -6.99 -13.44
N VAL A 521 -10.61 -7.50 -12.39
CA VAL A 521 -9.97 -8.38 -11.41
C VAL A 521 -9.60 -9.74 -12.04
N LEU A 522 -10.45 -10.30 -12.91
CA LEU A 522 -10.18 -11.55 -13.61
C LEU A 522 -9.15 -11.39 -14.76
N ASN A 523 -9.13 -10.23 -15.43
CA ASN A 523 -8.25 -9.95 -16.57
C ASN A 523 -6.89 -9.35 -16.18
N GLY A 524 -6.61 -9.13 -14.89
CA GLY A 524 -5.37 -8.52 -14.37
C GLY A 524 -4.04 -9.24 -14.68
N LYS A 525 -4.03 -10.23 -15.59
CA LYS A 525 -2.86 -11.02 -16.00
C LYS A 525 -1.86 -10.28 -16.89
N SER A 526 -2.04 -9.00 -17.21
CA SER A 526 -1.32 -8.35 -18.34
C SER A 526 -0.86 -6.90 -18.13
N SER A 527 -0.33 -6.53 -16.98
CA SER A 527 0.46 -5.28 -16.88
C SER A 527 1.97 -5.56 -16.75
N PRO A 528 2.84 -4.64 -17.17
CA PRO A 528 4.27 -4.88 -17.22
C PRO A 528 4.84 -5.04 -15.81
N LYS A 529 5.89 -5.86 -15.71
CA LYS A 529 6.64 -6.12 -14.49
C LYS A 529 7.35 -4.84 -14.02
N THR A 530 6.76 -4.08 -13.11
CA THR A 530 7.56 -3.15 -12.28
C THR A 530 8.21 -3.94 -11.17
N THR A 531 9.53 -3.84 -11.13
CA THR A 531 10.38 -4.24 -10.01
C THR A 531 9.73 -3.76 -8.72
N LEU A 532 9.35 -4.70 -7.86
CA LEU A 532 8.82 -4.41 -6.55
C LEU A 532 10.02 -3.96 -5.71
N SER A 533 10.29 -2.66 -5.68
CA SER A 533 11.09 -2.11 -4.61
C SER A 533 10.38 -2.50 -3.31
N PHE A 534 11.14 -3.09 -2.37
CA PHE A 534 10.65 -3.43 -1.03
C PHE A 534 9.99 -2.22 -0.30
N SER A 535 10.13 -1.01 -0.87
CA SER A 535 9.48 0.25 -0.52
C SER A 535 8.04 0.45 -1.01
N LYS A 536 7.34 -0.56 -1.56
CA LYS A 536 5.84 -0.54 -1.57
C LYS A 536 5.31 -0.75 -0.14
N MET A 537 5.72 0.16 0.73
CA MET A 537 5.41 0.20 2.12
C MET A 537 4.13 1.00 2.34
N ALA A 538 3.35 0.52 3.30
CA ALA A 538 2.13 1.12 3.82
C ALA A 538 0.87 1.19 2.93
N SER A 539 0.93 0.95 1.62
CA SER A 539 -0.27 0.77 0.80
C SER A 539 -0.24 -0.55 0.04
N LYS A 540 -1.38 -1.26 -0.01
CA LYS A 540 -1.56 -2.57 -0.66
C LYS A 540 -1.00 -2.55 -2.10
N GLY A 541 0.28 -2.88 -2.26
CA GLY A 541 0.86 -3.20 -3.55
C GLY A 541 0.42 -4.61 -3.92
N GLU A 542 -0.66 -4.73 -4.70
CA GLU A 542 -1.06 -6.02 -5.26
C GLU A 542 0.10 -6.58 -6.08
N THR A 543 0.68 -7.69 -5.61
CA THR A 543 1.60 -8.49 -6.42
C THR A 543 0.79 -9.14 -7.54
N GLN A 544 1.22 -8.98 -8.79
CA GLN A 544 0.51 -9.37 -10.03
C GLN A 544 0.04 -10.84 -10.10
N ASN A 545 0.51 -11.71 -9.18
CA ASN A 545 0.18 -13.12 -9.12
C ASN A 545 -0.77 -13.52 -7.98
N ARG A 546 -1.42 -12.57 -7.31
CA ARG A 546 -2.40 -12.90 -6.26
C ARG A 546 -3.69 -13.45 -6.85
N LYS A 547 -4.25 -14.47 -6.20
CA LYS A 547 -5.61 -14.95 -6.48
C LYS A 547 -6.58 -13.80 -6.18
N TRP A 548 -7.35 -13.38 -7.17
CA TRP A 548 -8.38 -12.33 -7.09
C TRP A 548 -9.36 -12.47 -5.91
N LEU A 549 -9.53 -13.69 -5.39
CA LEU A 549 -10.38 -14.07 -4.26
C LEU A 549 -10.05 -13.34 -2.95
N HIS A 550 -8.88 -12.70 -2.84
CA HIS A 550 -8.46 -11.99 -1.64
C HIS A 550 -8.79 -10.48 -1.63
N SER A 551 -9.38 -9.94 -2.71
CA SER A 551 -9.78 -8.51 -2.76
C SER A 551 -11.09 -8.27 -2.00
N GLU A 552 -11.07 -7.39 -1.00
CA GLU A 552 -12.25 -7.02 -0.21
C GLU A 552 -13.37 -6.42 -1.09
N ILE A 553 -12.98 -5.54 -2.03
CA ILE A 553 -13.92 -4.86 -2.95
C ILE A 553 -14.57 -5.87 -3.89
N TYR A 554 -13.83 -6.90 -4.33
CA TYR A 554 -14.38 -7.99 -5.12
C TYR A 554 -15.47 -8.73 -4.34
N GLY A 555 -15.18 -9.15 -3.11
CA GLY A 555 -16.16 -9.81 -2.24
C GLY A 555 -17.42 -8.95 -2.00
N PHE A 556 -17.25 -7.67 -1.66
CA PHE A 556 -18.40 -6.77 -1.46
C PHE A 556 -19.18 -6.50 -2.75
N SER A 557 -18.50 -6.48 -3.90
CA SER A 557 -19.15 -6.34 -5.21
C SER A 557 -20.01 -7.57 -5.52
N LEU A 558 -19.53 -8.78 -5.20
CA LEU A 558 -20.29 -10.02 -5.37
C LEU A 558 -21.55 -10.04 -4.49
N ILE A 559 -21.48 -9.62 -3.23
CA ILE A 559 -22.66 -9.54 -2.34
C ILE A 559 -23.74 -8.60 -2.93
N ASN A 560 -23.33 -7.41 -3.39
CA ASN A 560 -24.26 -6.45 -3.97
C ASN A 560 -24.80 -6.93 -5.32
N LEU A 561 -23.96 -7.55 -6.15
CA LEU A 561 -24.38 -8.14 -7.42
C LEU A 561 -25.37 -9.29 -7.20
N LYS A 562 -25.14 -10.17 -6.22
CA LYS A 562 -26.07 -11.23 -5.82
C LYS A 562 -27.43 -10.64 -5.44
N SER A 563 -27.43 -9.58 -4.61
CA SER A 563 -28.66 -8.90 -4.20
C SER A 563 -29.45 -8.34 -5.40
N ILE A 564 -28.75 -7.79 -6.40
CA ILE A 564 -29.37 -7.31 -7.65
C ILE A 564 -29.92 -8.47 -8.48
N ILE A 565 -29.16 -9.56 -8.64
CA ILE A 565 -29.58 -10.73 -9.42
C ILE A 565 -30.81 -11.38 -8.79
N ASP A 566 -30.82 -11.56 -7.47
CA ASP A 566 -31.96 -12.11 -6.74
C ASP A 566 -33.22 -11.25 -6.91
N PHE A 567 -33.07 -9.92 -6.87
CA PHE A 567 -34.16 -8.99 -7.16
C PHE A 567 -34.68 -9.12 -8.60
N GLU A 568 -33.79 -9.19 -9.59
CA GLU A 568 -34.16 -9.34 -11.00
C GLU A 568 -34.89 -10.67 -11.26
N ILE A 569 -34.42 -11.77 -10.66
CA ILE A 569 -35.09 -13.08 -10.74
C ILE A 569 -36.48 -13.03 -10.10
N TYR A 570 -36.62 -12.40 -8.93
CA TYR A 570 -37.90 -12.26 -8.25
C TYR A 570 -38.93 -11.46 -9.05
N ARG A 571 -38.49 -10.43 -9.80
CA ARG A 571 -39.39 -9.59 -10.62
C ARG A 571 -39.93 -10.32 -11.86
N ILE A 572 -39.31 -11.41 -12.30
CA ILE A 572 -39.78 -12.18 -13.46
C ILE A 572 -41.07 -12.92 -13.09
N PRO A 573 -42.20 -12.70 -13.81
CA PRO A 573 -43.48 -13.38 -13.56
C PRO A 573 -43.35 -14.90 -13.54
N GLU A 574 -44.13 -15.58 -12.70
CA GLU A 574 -44.08 -17.05 -12.57
C GLU A 574 -44.33 -17.80 -13.89
N ASP A 575 -45.20 -17.27 -14.74
CA ASP A 575 -45.50 -17.86 -16.05
C ASP A 575 -44.29 -17.85 -17.00
N SER A 576 -43.47 -16.80 -16.92
CA SER A 576 -42.20 -16.71 -17.66
C SER A 576 -41.04 -17.50 -17.03
N ARG A 577 -41.17 -17.93 -15.76
CA ARG A 577 -40.21 -18.85 -15.12
C ARG A 577 -40.41 -20.28 -15.60
N LYS A 578 -41.65 -20.70 -15.81
CA LYS A 578 -42.01 -22.05 -16.29
C LYS A 578 -41.58 -22.31 -17.74
N VAL A 579 -41.50 -21.27 -18.57
CA VAL A 579 -41.16 -21.38 -20.01
C VAL A 579 -39.65 -21.26 -20.27
N GLY A 580 -38.82 -20.98 -19.27
CA GLY A 580 -37.36 -20.96 -19.41
C GLY A 580 -36.85 -19.93 -20.42
N SER A 581 -37.16 -18.64 -20.18
CA SER A 581 -36.66 -17.56 -21.06
C SER A 581 -35.11 -17.53 -21.09
N SER A 582 -34.52 -17.23 -22.25
CA SER A 582 -33.06 -17.12 -22.41
C SER A 582 -32.42 -16.07 -21.48
N SER A 583 -33.18 -15.05 -21.08
CA SER A 583 -32.80 -14.06 -20.07
C SER A 583 -32.72 -14.65 -18.67
N LEU A 584 -33.65 -15.54 -18.29
CA LEU A 584 -33.65 -16.19 -16.97
C LEU A 584 -32.46 -17.15 -16.84
N ASN A 585 -32.19 -17.95 -17.88
CA ASN A 585 -31.05 -18.88 -17.85
C ASN A 585 -29.71 -18.16 -17.68
N ARG A 586 -29.51 -17.02 -18.37
CA ARG A 586 -28.30 -16.19 -18.19
C ARG A 586 -28.16 -15.60 -16.78
N LEU A 587 -29.28 -15.26 -16.14
CA LEU A 587 -29.27 -14.76 -14.76
C LEU A 587 -28.95 -15.87 -13.75
N LEU A 588 -29.48 -17.08 -13.98
CA LEU A 588 -29.17 -18.25 -13.17
C LEU A 588 -27.71 -18.69 -13.33
N GLU A 589 -27.18 -18.72 -14.55
CA GLU A 589 -25.75 -18.99 -14.81
C GLU A 589 -24.85 -17.97 -14.08
N LEU A 590 -25.18 -16.68 -14.18
CA LEU A 590 -24.43 -15.64 -13.48
C LEU A 590 -24.53 -15.79 -11.96
N LYS A 591 -25.71 -16.16 -11.46
CA LYS A 591 -25.93 -16.42 -10.04
C LYS A 591 -25.07 -17.58 -9.55
N ASP A 592 -25.05 -18.69 -10.26
CA ASP A 592 -24.26 -19.87 -9.89
C ASP A 592 -22.76 -19.53 -9.83
N ILE A 593 -22.26 -18.71 -10.77
CA ILE A 593 -20.88 -18.20 -10.74
C ILE A 593 -20.64 -17.37 -9.46
N VAL A 594 -21.53 -16.42 -9.17
CA VAL A 594 -21.40 -15.54 -8.00
C VAL A 594 -21.48 -16.33 -6.69
N ASP A 595 -22.40 -17.29 -6.58
CA ASP A 595 -22.58 -18.12 -5.39
C ASP A 595 -21.40 -19.08 -5.19
N ASN A 596 -20.84 -19.66 -6.26
CA ASN A 596 -19.62 -20.47 -6.19
C ASN A 596 -18.43 -19.65 -5.68
N ASP A 597 -18.24 -18.44 -6.22
CA ASP A 597 -17.18 -17.54 -5.78
C ASP A 597 -17.37 -17.10 -4.33
N LEU A 598 -18.58 -16.69 -3.93
CA LEU A 598 -18.89 -16.31 -2.54
C LEU A 598 -18.71 -17.49 -1.57
N ASN A 599 -19.14 -18.69 -1.95
CA ASN A 599 -18.92 -19.89 -1.14
C ASN A 599 -17.42 -20.20 -1.00
N SER A 600 -16.62 -20.04 -2.06
CA SER A 600 -15.17 -20.20 -1.96
C SER A 600 -14.53 -19.16 -1.04
N ILE A 601 -15.05 -17.92 -1.03
CA ILE A 601 -14.64 -16.86 -0.11
C ILE A 601 -14.96 -17.24 1.34
N VAL A 602 -16.19 -17.70 1.60
CA VAL A 602 -16.69 -17.99 2.95
C VAL A 602 -16.16 -19.32 3.52
N MET A 603 -16.09 -20.37 2.72
CA MET A 603 -15.80 -21.75 3.17
C MET A 603 -14.31 -22.09 3.28
N ASN A 604 -13.41 -21.38 2.59
CA ASN A 604 -11.96 -21.60 2.69
C ASN A 604 -11.35 -21.30 4.08
N ASN A 605 -12.15 -20.82 5.04
CA ASN A 605 -11.69 -20.54 6.40
C ASN A 605 -11.76 -21.75 7.34
N ASN A 606 -12.48 -22.82 6.96
CA ASN A 606 -12.76 -23.95 7.85
C ASN A 606 -11.82 -25.16 7.65
N SER A 607 -10.93 -25.14 6.66
CA SER A 607 -9.99 -26.24 6.43
C SER A 607 -8.72 -26.10 7.26
N ASN A 608 -8.44 -27.10 8.11
CA ASN A 608 -7.18 -27.34 8.83
C ASN A 608 -5.99 -27.56 7.88
N LEU A 609 -5.66 -26.59 7.04
CA LEU A 609 -4.46 -26.64 6.21
C LEU A 609 -3.36 -25.85 6.92
N SER A 610 -2.19 -26.48 7.04
CA SER A 610 -0.92 -25.92 7.52
C SER A 610 -0.53 -24.58 6.86
N ASN A 611 -1.20 -24.20 5.77
CA ASN A 611 -1.10 -22.91 5.10
C ASN A 611 -2.30 -22.00 5.43
N LYS A 612 -2.26 -21.35 6.61
CA LYS A 612 -3.21 -20.29 7.03
C LYS A 612 -3.23 -19.03 6.12
N PHE A 613 -2.50 -19.05 5.01
CA PHE A 613 -2.43 -17.94 4.04
C PHE A 613 -3.57 -17.96 3.00
N LEU A 614 -4.34 -19.04 2.94
CA LEU A 614 -5.49 -19.15 2.06
C LEU A 614 -6.82 -18.75 2.76
N SER A 615 -6.78 -18.31 4.02
CA SER A 615 -7.98 -17.75 4.66
C SER A 615 -8.34 -16.43 3.99
N ASN A 616 -9.53 -16.37 3.41
CA ASN A 616 -10.01 -15.21 2.69
C ASN A 616 -10.41 -14.09 3.66
N PHE A 617 -10.62 -12.87 3.13
CA PHE A 617 -11.22 -11.75 3.87
C PHE A 617 -12.64 -12.08 4.30
N THR A 618 -12.81 -12.83 5.37
CA THR A 618 -14.12 -13.06 5.98
C THR A 618 -14.08 -12.50 7.38
N ASN A 619 -14.27 -11.19 7.45
CA ASN A 619 -14.77 -10.63 8.69
C ASN A 619 -16.15 -11.28 8.98
N SER A 620 -16.42 -11.54 10.26
CA SER A 620 -17.73 -11.95 10.77
C SER A 620 -18.90 -11.16 10.13
N TYR A 621 -18.75 -9.86 9.86
CA TYR A 621 -19.76 -9.05 9.17
C TYR A 621 -20.04 -9.48 7.73
N PHE A 622 -19.00 -9.85 6.98
CA PHE A 622 -19.15 -10.27 5.58
C PHE A 622 -19.87 -11.62 5.51
N SER A 623 -19.38 -12.61 6.27
CA SER A 623 -20.00 -13.93 6.37
C SER A 623 -21.44 -13.82 6.90
N GLY A 624 -21.66 -13.04 7.97
CA GLY A 624 -22.99 -12.81 8.52
C GLY A 624 -23.97 -12.21 7.50
N THR A 625 -23.54 -11.19 6.75
CA THR A 625 -24.35 -10.56 5.70
C THR A 625 -24.69 -11.57 4.58
N TYR A 626 -23.72 -12.38 4.16
CA TYR A 626 -23.94 -13.43 3.17
C TYR A 626 -24.96 -14.48 3.64
N HIS A 627 -24.83 -14.97 4.89
CA HIS A 627 -25.77 -15.92 5.46
C HIS A 627 -27.19 -15.32 5.59
N VAL A 628 -27.32 -14.06 6.02
CA VAL A 628 -28.62 -13.36 6.07
C VAL A 628 -29.27 -13.32 4.68
N LEU A 629 -28.52 -12.96 3.64
CA LEU A 629 -29.04 -12.90 2.27
C LEU A 629 -29.52 -14.28 1.77
N ASN A 630 -28.73 -15.34 2.03
CA ASN A 630 -29.12 -16.70 1.65
C ASN A 630 -30.40 -17.17 2.37
N GLN A 631 -30.60 -16.77 3.62
CA GLN A 631 -31.81 -17.12 4.37
C GLN A 631 -33.05 -16.38 3.85
N ILE A 632 -32.92 -15.08 3.55
CA ILE A 632 -34.02 -14.30 2.96
C ILE A 632 -34.45 -14.92 1.63
N GLN A 633 -33.49 -15.30 0.79
CA GLN A 633 -33.75 -15.96 -0.48
C GLN A 633 -34.44 -17.32 -0.29
N ALA A 634 -33.92 -18.16 0.61
CA ALA A 634 -34.50 -19.48 0.90
C ALA A 634 -35.94 -19.39 1.43
N TYR A 635 -36.28 -18.30 2.12
CA TYR A 635 -37.66 -18.01 2.54
C TYR A 635 -38.55 -17.62 1.35
N GLN A 636 -38.07 -16.76 0.46
CA GLN A 636 -38.83 -16.30 -0.71
C GLN A 636 -39.14 -17.39 -1.73
N GLN A 637 -38.30 -18.42 -1.85
CA GLN A 637 -38.43 -19.46 -2.86
C GLN A 637 -39.41 -20.60 -2.50
N ASN A 638 -39.98 -20.64 -1.28
CA ASN A 638 -40.92 -21.70 -0.84
C ASN A 638 -40.49 -23.14 -1.20
N ASP A 639 -39.18 -23.41 -1.24
CA ASP A 639 -38.67 -24.69 -1.76
C ASP A 639 -38.87 -25.86 -0.78
N SER A 640 -39.25 -26.99 -1.35
CA SER A 640 -39.56 -28.29 -0.72
C SER A 640 -38.51 -28.85 0.26
N LEU A 641 -38.84 -29.96 0.95
CA LEU A 641 -38.14 -30.60 2.08
C LEU A 641 -36.60 -30.69 2.01
N ALA A 642 -35.98 -30.75 0.83
CA ALA A 642 -34.51 -30.74 0.68
C ALA A 642 -33.85 -29.41 1.09
N SER A 643 -34.63 -28.31 1.12
CA SER A 643 -34.19 -26.98 1.60
C SER A 643 -34.05 -26.90 3.13
N LEU A 644 -34.58 -27.89 3.87
CA LEU A 644 -34.63 -27.87 5.34
C LEU A 644 -33.25 -28.17 5.97
N GLU A 645 -32.45 -29.04 5.35
CA GLU A 645 -31.09 -29.38 5.82
C GLU A 645 -30.11 -28.22 5.57
N ASN A 646 -30.19 -27.56 4.41
CA ASN A 646 -29.42 -26.33 4.13
C ASN A 646 -29.81 -25.16 5.06
N ARG A 647 -31.09 -25.05 5.47
CA ARG A 647 -31.53 -24.08 6.49
C ARG A 647 -30.93 -24.36 7.87
N ILE A 648 -30.69 -25.62 8.23
CA ILE A 648 -30.11 -26.02 9.53
C ILE A 648 -28.62 -25.67 9.59
N PHE A 649 -27.85 -25.95 8.52
CA PHE A 649 -26.40 -25.69 8.49
C PHE A 649 -26.07 -24.19 8.63
N HIS A 650 -26.88 -23.31 8.05
CA HIS A 650 -26.69 -21.86 8.11
C HIS A 650 -27.28 -21.19 9.38
N GLY A 651 -28.20 -21.86 10.09
CA GLY A 651 -28.84 -21.31 11.29
C GLY A 651 -27.89 -21.27 12.51
N SER A 652 -26.95 -22.21 12.62
CA SER A 652 -25.91 -22.20 13.66
C SER A 652 -24.91 -21.06 13.46
N ASP A 653 -24.52 -20.81 12.21
CA ASP A 653 -23.58 -19.73 11.86
C ASP A 653 -24.21 -18.34 12.10
N LEU A 654 -25.51 -18.19 11.84
CA LEU A 654 -26.24 -16.96 12.13
C LEU A 654 -26.39 -16.70 13.64
N LYS A 655 -26.56 -17.74 14.46
CA LYS A 655 -26.55 -17.61 15.94
C LYS A 655 -25.19 -17.16 16.47
N ASN A 656 -24.10 -17.70 15.92
CA ASN A 656 -22.74 -17.26 16.25
C ASN A 656 -22.51 -15.80 15.82
N HIS A 657 -23.02 -15.41 14.65
CA HIS A 657 -22.99 -14.02 14.19
C HIS A 657 -23.82 -13.09 15.10
N LEU A 658 -24.97 -13.54 15.60
CA LEU A 658 -25.81 -12.75 16.49
C LEU A 658 -25.14 -12.50 17.85
N ALA A 659 -24.45 -13.49 18.42
CA ALA A 659 -23.64 -13.29 19.63
C ALA A 659 -22.53 -12.25 19.41
N TYR A 660 -21.98 -12.16 18.20
CA TYR A 660 -21.04 -11.10 17.83
C TYR A 660 -21.73 -9.75 17.63
N VAL A 661 -22.95 -9.72 17.07
CA VAL A 661 -23.73 -8.51 16.86
C VAL A 661 -24.16 -7.86 18.18
N ASP A 662 -24.66 -8.65 19.13
CA ASP A 662 -25.13 -8.12 20.42
C ASP A 662 -23.96 -7.65 21.32
N ASN A 663 -22.76 -8.21 21.15
CA ASN A 663 -21.57 -7.84 21.92
C ASN A 663 -20.76 -6.68 21.31
N ASN A 664 -21.06 -6.26 20.09
CA ASN A 664 -20.33 -5.18 19.42
C ASN A 664 -21.13 -3.88 19.36
N GLU A 665 -20.57 -2.82 19.93
CA GLU A 665 -21.13 -1.46 19.93
C GLU A 665 -21.38 -0.85 18.53
N PHE A 666 -20.91 -1.50 17.46
CA PHE A 666 -20.82 -0.92 16.12
C PHE A 666 -21.74 -1.57 15.06
N VAL A 667 -22.61 -2.50 15.41
CA VAL A 667 -23.51 -3.04 14.38
C VAL A 667 -24.49 -1.95 13.92
N PRO A 668 -24.55 -1.62 12.61
CA PRO A 668 -25.54 -0.69 12.12
C PRO A 668 -26.93 -1.16 12.55
N SER A 669 -27.76 -0.24 13.07
CA SER A 669 -29.09 -0.61 13.59
C SER A 669 -29.93 -1.38 12.57
N PHE A 670 -29.80 -1.04 11.28
CA PHE A 670 -30.47 -1.79 10.21
C PHE A 670 -30.00 -3.25 10.12
N LEU A 671 -28.70 -3.52 10.28
CA LEU A 671 -28.15 -4.87 10.18
C LEU A 671 -28.51 -5.69 11.43
N SER A 672 -28.45 -5.09 12.62
CA SER A 672 -28.95 -5.71 13.86
C SER A 672 -30.43 -6.11 13.74
N ALA A 673 -31.27 -5.15 13.33
CA ALA A 673 -32.70 -5.40 13.11
C ALA A 673 -32.95 -6.47 12.04
N LEU A 674 -32.17 -6.46 10.95
CA LEU A 674 -32.31 -7.43 9.86
C LEU A 674 -31.92 -8.84 10.31
N VAL A 675 -30.82 -9.00 11.06
CA VAL A 675 -30.41 -10.31 11.61
C VAL A 675 -31.47 -10.84 12.57
N LYS A 676 -31.96 -10.01 13.50
CA LYS A 676 -33.02 -10.39 14.47
C LYS A 676 -34.32 -10.77 13.76
N PHE A 677 -34.72 -10.01 12.74
CA PHE A 677 -35.89 -10.33 11.93
C PHE A 677 -35.70 -11.61 11.10
N THR A 678 -34.50 -11.87 10.60
CA THR A 678 -34.17 -13.11 9.90
C THR A 678 -34.25 -14.31 10.85
N MET A 679 -33.83 -14.17 12.11
CA MET A 679 -34.02 -15.19 13.15
C MET A 679 -35.50 -15.46 13.43
N TYR A 680 -36.35 -14.42 13.46
CA TYR A 680 -37.81 -14.58 13.55
C TYR A 680 -38.36 -15.44 12.39
N ILE A 681 -37.95 -15.16 11.16
CA ILE A 681 -38.41 -15.90 9.97
C ILE A 681 -38.03 -17.40 10.04
N ILE A 682 -36.81 -17.70 10.49
CA ILE A 682 -36.26 -19.06 10.51
C ILE A 682 -36.75 -19.89 11.72
N SER A 683 -37.20 -19.24 12.78
CA SER A 683 -37.62 -19.90 14.02
C SER A 683 -38.75 -20.90 13.77
N LYS A 684 -38.64 -22.10 14.37
CA LYS A 684 -39.59 -23.20 14.15
C LYS A 684 -40.71 -23.21 15.18
N THR A 685 -40.43 -22.82 16.42
CA THR A 685 -41.43 -22.79 17.48
C THR A 685 -42.08 -21.42 17.58
N ILE A 686 -43.35 -21.41 18.02
CA ILE A 686 -44.10 -20.16 18.23
C ILE A 686 -43.42 -19.32 19.33
N GLU A 687 -42.93 -19.97 20.39
CA GLU A 687 -42.23 -19.31 21.50
C GLU A 687 -40.96 -18.59 21.04
N GLU A 688 -40.12 -19.24 20.25
CA GLU A 688 -38.92 -18.62 19.68
C GLU A 688 -39.28 -17.48 18.73
N LYS A 689 -40.29 -17.67 17.87
CA LYS A 689 -40.79 -16.60 16.99
C LYS A 689 -41.21 -15.37 17.80
N MET A 690 -41.99 -15.54 18.87
CA MET A 690 -42.42 -14.41 19.68
C MET A 690 -41.23 -13.69 20.34
N LYS A 691 -40.29 -14.45 20.89
CA LYS A 691 -39.07 -13.90 21.48
C LYS A 691 -38.28 -13.05 20.48
N TRP A 692 -38.03 -13.56 19.27
CA TRP A 692 -37.28 -12.83 18.24
C TRP A 692 -38.05 -11.65 17.68
N LEU A 693 -39.38 -11.74 17.59
CA LEU A 693 -40.21 -10.61 17.19
C LEU A 693 -40.13 -9.48 18.23
N GLU A 694 -40.20 -9.79 19.52
CA GLU A 694 -40.01 -8.82 20.61
C GLU A 694 -38.63 -8.15 20.55
N HIS A 695 -37.57 -8.94 20.37
CA HIS A 695 -36.21 -8.41 20.19
C HIS A 695 -36.07 -7.52 18.93
N SER A 696 -36.77 -7.86 17.84
CA SER A 696 -36.77 -7.06 16.62
C SER A 696 -37.56 -5.76 16.79
N LEU A 697 -38.68 -5.80 17.52
CA LEU A 697 -39.51 -4.62 17.83
C LEU A 697 -38.78 -3.63 18.73
N ALA A 698 -37.94 -4.10 19.66
CA ALA A 698 -37.12 -3.25 20.53
C ALA A 698 -36.14 -2.36 19.75
N GLU A 699 -35.75 -2.76 18.54
CA GLU A 699 -34.85 -1.99 17.65
C GLU A 699 -35.59 -0.95 16.80
N VAL A 700 -36.94 -0.98 16.76
CA VAL A 700 -37.74 -0.10 15.90
C VAL A 700 -37.73 1.33 16.43
N GLN A 701 -36.93 2.17 15.81
CA GLN A 701 -36.91 3.62 16.03
C GLN A 701 -37.43 4.36 14.79
N ILE A 702 -38.51 5.13 14.90
CA ILE A 702 -39.16 5.77 13.72
C ILE A 702 -38.57 7.15 13.40
N ASN A 703 -38.03 7.86 14.40
CA ASN A 703 -37.64 9.27 14.27
C ASN A 703 -36.15 9.49 13.96
N SER A 704 -35.29 8.59 14.42
CA SER A 704 -33.82 8.64 14.26
C SER A 704 -33.27 7.62 13.25
N ALA A 705 -34.15 6.81 12.62
CA ALA A 705 -33.74 5.71 11.77
C ALA A 705 -33.22 6.17 10.40
N SER A 706 -32.18 5.48 9.93
CA SER A 706 -31.75 5.55 8.54
C SER A 706 -32.83 5.02 7.60
N HIS A 707 -32.77 5.38 6.31
CA HIS A 707 -33.70 4.82 5.31
C HIS A 707 -33.67 3.28 5.27
N ASN A 708 -32.49 2.67 5.42
CA ASN A 708 -32.36 1.20 5.44
C ASN A 708 -33.02 0.61 6.69
N SER A 709 -32.86 1.26 7.85
CA SER A 709 -33.55 0.86 9.09
C SER A 709 -35.08 0.98 8.93
N LEU A 710 -35.58 2.06 8.32
CA LEU A 710 -37.02 2.24 8.05
C LEU A 710 -37.59 1.16 7.13
N ILE A 711 -36.84 0.71 6.12
CA ILE A 711 -37.24 -0.42 5.28
C ILE A 711 -37.38 -1.69 6.12
N VAL A 712 -36.39 -2.02 6.95
CA VAL A 712 -36.45 -3.19 7.84
C VAL A 712 -37.61 -3.07 8.84
N HIS A 713 -37.82 -1.89 9.43
CA HIS A 713 -38.95 -1.64 10.33
C HIS A 713 -40.30 -1.83 9.66
N THR A 714 -40.41 -1.56 8.35
CA THR A 714 -41.66 -1.80 7.60
C THR A 714 -42.03 -3.29 7.61
N PHE A 715 -41.05 -4.19 7.44
CA PHE A 715 -41.28 -5.63 7.51
C PHE A 715 -41.65 -6.09 8.93
N ILE A 716 -40.90 -5.62 9.94
CA ILE A 716 -41.16 -5.95 11.35
C ILE A 716 -42.56 -5.50 11.78
N LEU A 717 -42.94 -4.24 11.48
CA LEU A 717 -44.23 -3.68 11.85
C LEU A 717 -45.39 -4.33 11.08
N SER A 718 -45.18 -4.72 9.81
CA SER A 718 -46.19 -5.44 9.03
C SER A 718 -46.51 -6.80 9.63
N GLU A 719 -45.48 -7.56 10.03
CA GLU A 719 -45.65 -8.85 10.69
C GLU A 719 -46.31 -8.71 12.07
N TYR A 720 -45.88 -7.72 12.85
CA TYR A 720 -46.49 -7.45 14.15
C TYR A 720 -47.96 -7.04 14.04
N TYR A 721 -48.31 -6.23 13.03
CA TYR A 721 -49.69 -5.87 12.74
C TYR A 721 -50.55 -7.11 12.42
N ASN A 722 -50.07 -7.99 11.54
CA ASN A 722 -50.78 -9.23 11.20
C ASN A 722 -50.99 -10.11 12.43
N LEU A 723 -49.99 -10.20 13.30
CA LEU A 723 -50.05 -10.97 14.53
C LEU A 723 -51.08 -10.40 15.53
N LEU A 724 -51.15 -9.09 15.66
CA LEU A 724 -52.15 -8.41 16.50
C LEU A 724 -53.58 -8.62 15.98
N LEU A 725 -53.78 -8.64 14.66
CA LEU A 725 -55.06 -8.99 14.05
C LEU A 725 -55.48 -10.43 14.39
N ILE A 726 -54.55 -11.39 14.28
CA ILE A 726 -54.82 -12.79 14.62
C ILE A 726 -55.18 -12.95 16.11
N ARG A 727 -54.55 -12.15 16.99
CA ARG A 727 -54.83 -12.13 18.43
C ARG A 727 -56.07 -11.30 18.82
N ASN A 728 -56.73 -10.66 17.86
CA ASN A 728 -57.87 -9.78 18.07
C ASN A 728 -57.58 -8.57 18.98
N GLU A 729 -56.34 -8.09 19.03
CA GLU A 729 -55.92 -6.90 19.79
C GLU A 729 -56.05 -5.63 18.93
N LEU A 730 -57.29 -5.27 18.60
CA LEU A 730 -57.62 -4.25 17.58
C LEU A 730 -57.04 -2.86 17.87
N ASP A 731 -57.02 -2.42 19.13
CA ASP A 731 -56.50 -1.10 19.50
C ASP A 731 -55.00 -0.97 19.19
N LYS A 732 -54.21 -1.99 19.58
CA LYS A 732 -52.77 -2.04 19.27
C LYS A 732 -52.54 -2.19 17.77
N ALA A 733 -53.37 -2.97 17.08
CA ALA A 733 -53.27 -3.12 15.62
C ALA A 733 -53.47 -1.76 14.91
N SER A 734 -54.43 -0.95 15.36
CA SER A 734 -54.67 0.39 14.80
C SER A 734 -53.48 1.33 14.99
N PHE A 735 -52.84 1.27 16.15
CA PHE A 735 -51.64 2.05 16.47
C PHE A 735 -50.44 1.63 15.61
N THR A 736 -50.16 0.32 15.53
CA THR A 736 -49.09 -0.24 14.70
C THR A 736 -49.29 0.08 13.22
N LYS A 737 -50.54 0.05 12.73
CA LYS A 737 -50.88 0.46 11.36
C LYS A 737 -50.54 1.93 11.10
N THR A 738 -50.86 2.80 12.05
CA THR A 738 -50.51 4.23 11.97
C THR A 738 -49.00 4.43 11.91
N GLN A 739 -48.24 3.70 12.73
CA GLN A 739 -46.77 3.71 12.67
C GLN A 739 -46.24 3.20 11.33
N LEU A 740 -46.80 2.11 10.81
CA LEU A 740 -46.45 1.55 9.50
C LEU A 740 -46.68 2.55 8.37
N ASP A 741 -47.82 3.26 8.38
CA ASP A 741 -48.16 4.26 7.36
C ASP A 741 -47.20 5.47 7.43
N ILE A 742 -46.81 5.91 8.64
CA ILE A 742 -45.80 6.95 8.82
C ILE A 742 -44.46 6.51 8.23
N VAL A 743 -44.02 5.28 8.51
CA VAL A 743 -42.75 4.74 7.98
C VAL A 743 -42.80 4.63 6.47
N LYS A 744 -43.88 4.09 5.90
CA LYS A 744 -44.09 3.99 4.44
C LYS A 744 -44.02 5.35 3.76
N LYS A 745 -44.73 6.35 4.30
CA LYS A 745 -44.71 7.73 3.77
C LYS A 745 -43.30 8.34 3.80
N LYS A 746 -42.49 8.05 4.83
CA LYS A 746 -41.09 8.52 4.91
C LYS A 746 -40.16 7.90 3.85
N ILE A 747 -40.48 6.71 3.32
CA ILE A 747 -39.65 6.02 2.32
C ILE A 747 -40.25 6.02 0.90
N GLU A 748 -41.48 6.52 0.73
CA GLU A 748 -42.24 6.50 -0.52
C GLU A 748 -41.49 7.13 -1.71
N TYR A 749 -40.77 8.23 -1.47
CA TYR A 749 -39.99 8.92 -2.51
C TYR A 749 -38.84 8.06 -3.10
N LYS A 750 -38.41 7.00 -2.41
CA LYS A 750 -37.36 6.08 -2.91
C LYS A 750 -37.88 5.02 -3.88
N PHE A 751 -39.18 4.74 -3.86
CA PHE A 751 -39.78 3.65 -4.65
C PHE A 751 -40.68 4.18 -5.79
N THR A 752 -40.81 5.49 -5.92
CA THR A 752 -41.68 6.18 -6.89
C THR A 752 -40.94 6.72 -8.13
N THR A 753 -39.64 6.44 -8.24
CA THR A 753 -38.79 6.73 -9.43
C THR A 753 -38.34 5.44 -10.09
#